data_AF-M2MRD5-F1
#
_entry.id   AF-M2MRD5-F1
#
_cell.length_a   1.000
_cell.length_b   1.000
_cell.length_c   1.000
_cell.angle_alpha   90.00
_cell.angle_beta   90.00
_cell.angle_gamma   90.00
#
_symmetry.space_group_name_H-M   'P 1'
#
loop_
_entity.id
_entity.type
_entity.pdbx_description
1 polymer ?
#
loop_
_entity_poly.entity_id
_entity_poly.type
_entity_poly.pdbx_seq_one_letter_code
_entity_poly.pdbx_strand_id
1 'polypeptide(L)'
;MKTGITSVLLLGAVTALPLKRSEISFLKSKTDDAVVFQLGNITYLANTKYPKATISLTGDRNFHAFSGGRTSFPITVVSSNTSSITQQSLSATIGSYASDDVWTPDFLESVYISSTVASPGMGSAALTYLASLNVTETFLDSALAGGRMPAATICNSLNSSVVPPGPYLAVLSDASLSLAPVYRLYEDTYRDFLFGTYESGDGSGNFTSADLALPNFGYPLIPVPSRLYYWNDPRPFAGFRVAIKDLFDIKGLVTSGGSQAWAYISSPANATAPSIQRILDLGGTFVGKYKLAQFASGANPWEWQDEHYPFNPRGDGWLTCSASSSGGGCSIAAYDWLDYAIGSDTGSSMRRPAAVSGTYGNRPSQGMITLDGVIPLGGATDTAGVFSRDPYKWAYFAKQWYTPSLHQSSNVTGLAALSVPDNDGFPKTILFPTDYLPLNNSAAEPILDALIANMSSLFGMTVKRFNFTATVQAAVNPAVNNIVALNNGPLGIINSYTQWEVIGKPLVTTWARLFDGRFPPIDSARRAGWRAYNETRNSFTAYNNALEQKNAAVEWYETYVQYSTADSCSESVMLYDIGTGGLPSYREQNLNNNPNASFLAITPKGAAVTGASICPLYGCADYTIPIGQVPYYSQVTYHTEMVPVTINMVVKRGCDFVLFNMIERLADAGVLKAVKTGTTAF
;
A
#
# COMPACT_ATOMS: atom_id res chain seq x y z
N MET A 1 -30.65 -6.47 42.67
CA MET A 1 -30.27 -5.87 43.98
C MET A 1 -28.77 -5.59 43.96
N LYS A 2 -28.39 -4.37 44.40
CA LYS A 2 -27.05 -3.87 44.75
C LYS A 2 -26.10 -3.56 43.56
N THR A 3 -26.05 -2.29 43.14
CA THR A 3 -25.08 -1.19 43.51
C THR A 3 -23.86 -1.23 42.57
N GLY A 4 -23.51 -0.24 41.75
CA GLY A 4 -23.68 1.21 41.81
C GLY A 4 -22.32 1.85 42.11
N ILE A 5 -21.52 2.18 41.08
CA ILE A 5 -20.42 3.15 41.17
C ILE A 5 -20.33 3.92 39.84
N THR A 6 -20.83 5.14 39.88
CA THR A 6 -20.62 6.21 38.91
C THR A 6 -19.27 6.83 39.23
N SER A 7 -18.27 6.68 38.34
CA SER A 7 -16.99 7.38 38.49
C SER A 7 -17.11 8.79 37.94
N VAL A 8 -17.28 9.74 38.87
CA VAL A 8 -17.13 11.18 38.65
C VAL A 8 -15.65 11.46 38.37
N LEU A 9 -15.32 11.98 37.19
CA LEU A 9 -14.02 12.58 36.92
C LEU A 9 -13.86 13.83 37.79
N LEU A 10 -13.09 13.72 38.87
CA LEU A 10 -12.52 14.89 39.53
C LEU A 10 -11.41 15.45 38.62
N LEU A 11 -11.65 16.65 38.07
CA LEU A 11 -10.60 17.54 37.58
C LEU A 11 -9.78 18.05 38.78
N GLY A 12 -8.84 17.23 39.24
CA GLY A 12 -7.73 17.68 40.08
C GLY A 12 -6.63 18.23 39.18
N ALA A 13 -6.19 19.47 39.42
CA ALA A 13 -5.03 20.06 38.77
C ALA A 13 -3.77 19.27 39.19
N VAL A 14 -3.43 18.24 38.40
CA VAL A 14 -2.12 17.59 38.48
C VAL A 14 -1.13 18.57 37.87
N THR A 15 -0.31 19.22 38.71
CA THR A 15 0.88 19.92 38.23
C THR A 15 1.79 18.86 37.61
N ALA A 16 1.80 18.80 36.28
CA ALA A 16 2.64 17.87 35.54
C ALA A 16 4.10 18.07 35.97
N LEU A 17 4.77 16.97 36.34
CA LEU A 17 6.21 17.01 36.57
C LEU A 17 6.91 17.48 35.28
N PRO A 18 7.98 18.28 35.38
CA PRO A 18 8.72 18.75 34.22
C PRO A 18 9.14 17.59 33.33
N LEU A 19 8.73 17.63 32.06
CA LEU A 19 9.00 16.56 31.10
C LEU A 19 10.51 16.58 30.77
N LYS A 20 11.23 15.50 31.12
CA LYS A 20 12.64 15.34 30.76
C LYS A 20 12.71 14.99 29.27
N ARG A 21 13.26 15.89 28.46
CA ARG A 21 13.44 15.68 27.02
C ARG A 21 14.77 15.02 26.70
N SER A 22 14.78 14.27 25.60
CA SER A 22 16.00 13.79 24.98
C SER A 22 16.71 14.94 24.26
N GLU A 23 18.04 15.00 24.33
CA GLU A 23 18.80 15.94 23.50
C GLU A 23 18.80 15.48 22.03
N ILE A 24 18.76 16.45 21.11
CA ILE A 24 18.90 16.19 19.68
C ILE A 24 20.34 15.80 19.34
N SER A 25 20.50 14.71 18.58
CA SER A 25 21.81 14.24 18.09
C SER A 25 21.78 14.08 16.57
N PHE A 26 22.69 14.77 15.87
CA PHE A 26 22.79 14.69 14.40
C PHE A 26 23.70 13.53 14.00
N LEU A 27 23.18 12.57 13.23
CA LEU A 27 23.89 11.33 12.89
C LEU A 27 24.72 11.45 11.61
N LYS A 28 24.16 12.08 10.57
CA LYS A 28 24.81 12.34 9.28
C LYS A 28 24.12 13.52 8.60
N SER A 29 24.89 14.40 7.96
CA SER A 29 24.42 15.06 6.74
C SER A 29 24.84 14.16 5.58
N LYS A 30 23.90 13.67 4.77
CA LYS A 30 24.24 12.98 3.52
C LYS A 30 23.70 13.86 2.40
N THR A 31 24.60 14.26 1.49
CA THR A 31 24.34 14.98 0.23
C THR A 31 23.42 16.19 0.37
N ASP A 32 24.04 17.30 0.80
CA ASP A 32 23.67 18.72 0.72
C ASP A 32 22.31 19.24 1.22
N ASP A 33 21.28 18.41 1.45
CA ASP A 33 19.91 18.94 1.55
C ASP A 33 19.02 18.37 2.68
N ALA A 34 19.22 17.09 3.07
CA ALA A 34 18.43 16.41 4.10
C ALA A 34 19.27 16.01 5.33
N VAL A 35 18.70 16.24 6.52
CA VAL A 35 19.35 16.06 7.81
C VAL A 35 18.78 14.83 8.52
N VAL A 36 19.65 13.94 8.99
CA VAL A 36 19.27 12.79 9.81
C VAL A 36 19.67 13.05 11.26
N PHE A 37 18.70 12.96 12.17
CA PHE A 37 18.90 13.23 13.59
C PHE A 37 18.13 12.24 14.47
N GLN A 38 18.49 12.19 15.75
CA GLN A 38 17.83 11.39 16.76
C GLN A 38 17.24 12.25 17.87
N LEU A 39 16.07 11.82 18.35
CA LEU A 39 15.49 12.24 19.62
C LEU A 39 15.24 10.98 20.44
N GLY A 40 16.02 10.82 21.51
CA GLY A 40 16.00 9.61 22.33
C GLY A 40 16.48 8.42 21.51
N ASN A 41 15.61 7.42 21.33
CA ASN A 41 15.89 6.22 20.54
C ASN A 41 15.23 6.24 19.15
N ILE A 42 14.60 7.34 18.74
CA ILE A 42 13.92 7.45 17.45
C ILE A 42 14.79 8.26 16.50
N THR A 43 14.95 7.75 15.28
CA THR A 43 15.69 8.42 14.21
C THR A 43 14.72 9.09 13.23
N TYR A 44 15.05 10.29 12.82
CA TYR A 44 14.25 11.13 11.94
C TYR A 44 15.06 11.63 10.75
N LEU A 45 14.35 11.95 9.67
CA LEU A 45 14.85 12.66 8.51
C LEU A 45 14.07 13.96 8.34
N ALA A 46 14.74 15.07 8.03
CA ALA A 46 14.11 16.33 7.66
C ALA A 46 14.81 16.96 6.45
N ASN A 47 14.06 17.35 5.43
CA ASN A 47 14.60 18.07 4.28
C ASN A 47 14.67 19.57 4.60
N THR A 48 15.84 20.04 5.02
CA THR A 48 16.05 21.43 5.45
C THR A 48 16.31 22.39 4.29
N LYS A 49 16.65 21.88 3.10
CA LYS A 49 16.80 22.73 1.90
C LYS A 49 15.49 23.29 1.41
N TYR A 50 14.45 22.47 1.44
CA TYR A 50 13.11 22.83 0.99
C TYR A 50 12.14 22.77 2.17
N PRO A 51 12.24 23.71 3.13
CA PRO A 51 11.36 23.72 4.29
C PRO A 51 9.91 23.96 3.84
N LYS A 52 8.95 23.41 4.59
CA LYS A 52 7.52 23.57 4.30
C LYS A 52 7.07 25.02 4.44
N ALA A 53 7.70 25.75 5.36
CA ALA A 53 7.48 27.17 5.55
C ALA A 53 8.77 27.84 6.02
N THR A 54 9.00 29.08 5.58
CA THR A 54 10.03 29.96 6.12
C THR A 54 9.36 31.24 6.54
N ILE A 55 9.49 31.56 7.82
CA ILE A 55 8.71 32.63 8.44
C ILE A 55 9.65 33.72 8.92
N SER A 56 9.39 34.96 8.48
CA SER A 56 10.23 36.13 8.81
C SER A 56 10.02 36.57 10.25
N LEU A 57 11.12 36.85 10.96
CA LEU A 57 11.11 37.36 12.32
C LEU A 57 10.93 38.89 12.31
N THR A 58 10.04 39.43 13.15
CA THR A 58 9.87 40.89 13.30
C THR A 58 10.48 41.41 14.61
N GLY A 59 11.42 42.36 14.51
CA GLY A 59 11.99 43.14 15.64
C GLY A 59 13.50 42.97 15.84
N ASP A 60 14.17 43.99 16.42
CA ASP A 60 15.58 43.93 16.84
C ASP A 60 15.73 43.05 18.09
N ARG A 61 16.02 41.75 17.92
CA ARG A 61 16.38 40.87 19.04
C ARG A 61 17.57 39.98 18.67
N ASN A 62 18.56 39.90 19.56
CA ASN A 62 19.77 39.09 19.38
C ASN A 62 19.44 37.59 19.52
N PHE A 63 19.15 36.92 18.40
CA PHE A 63 18.69 35.53 18.40
C PHE A 63 19.74 34.47 18.78
N HIS A 64 21.03 34.78 18.64
CA HIS A 64 22.13 33.85 18.92
C HIS A 64 22.29 33.43 20.39
N ALA A 65 21.63 34.12 21.34
CA ALA A 65 21.70 33.79 22.77
C ALA A 65 20.66 32.75 23.22
N PHE A 66 19.63 32.46 22.42
CA PHE A 66 18.38 31.82 22.90
C PHE A 66 18.38 30.28 22.87
N SER A 67 19.21 29.65 22.05
CA SER A 67 19.24 28.20 21.86
C SER A 67 20.50 27.52 22.41
N GLY A 68 21.23 28.20 23.30
CA GLY A 68 22.58 27.77 23.70
C GLY A 68 23.56 27.70 22.52
N GLY A 69 23.33 28.52 21.49
CA GLY A 69 24.12 28.56 20.25
C GLY A 69 23.69 27.58 19.14
N ARG A 70 22.64 26.78 19.35
CA ARG A 70 22.13 25.84 18.32
C ARG A 70 21.25 26.54 17.28
N THR A 71 21.52 26.36 16.00
CA THR A 71 20.68 26.92 14.91
C THR A 71 19.58 25.96 14.47
N SER A 72 19.50 24.74 15.01
CA SER A 72 18.44 23.78 14.69
C SER A 72 17.94 23.07 15.94
N PHE A 73 16.62 22.92 16.04
CA PHE A 73 15.96 22.33 17.20
C PHE A 73 14.57 21.74 16.84
N PRO A 74 14.10 20.73 17.59
CA PRO A 74 12.73 20.21 17.47
C PRO A 74 11.69 21.28 17.82
N ILE A 75 10.61 21.36 17.04
CA ILE A 75 9.52 22.28 17.32
C ILE A 75 8.17 21.61 17.03
N THR A 76 7.16 21.93 17.84
CA THR A 76 5.76 21.52 17.59
C THR A 76 4.96 22.71 17.08
N VAL A 77 4.28 22.55 15.95
CA VAL A 77 3.32 23.53 15.43
C VAL A 77 1.93 23.20 15.96
N VAL A 78 1.32 24.16 16.64
CA VAL A 78 -0.05 24.11 17.12
C VAL A 78 -0.88 25.12 16.35
N SER A 79 -1.88 24.64 15.61
CA SER A 79 -2.82 25.51 14.90
C SER A 79 -4.13 25.58 15.67
N SER A 80 -4.59 26.80 15.96
CA SER A 80 -5.87 27.06 16.62
C SER A 80 -6.88 27.69 15.66
N ASN A 81 -8.15 27.30 15.80
CA ASN A 81 -9.29 27.91 15.09
C ASN A 81 -10.26 28.63 16.04
N THR A 82 -9.83 28.90 17.27
CA THR A 82 -10.67 29.51 18.31
C THR A 82 -10.32 30.99 18.50
N SER A 83 -11.31 31.82 18.82
CA SER A 83 -11.11 33.23 19.18
C SER A 83 -10.42 33.44 20.53
N SER A 84 -10.36 32.42 21.39
CA SER A 84 -9.61 32.44 22.63
C SER A 84 -8.86 31.13 22.87
N ILE A 85 -7.54 31.20 22.93
CA ILE A 85 -6.66 30.08 23.24
C ILE A 85 -6.54 29.96 24.77
N THR A 86 -7.14 28.91 25.31
CA THR A 86 -7.16 28.61 26.74
C THR A 86 -6.19 27.48 27.08
N GLN A 87 -5.87 27.29 28.36
CA GLN A 87 -5.12 26.12 28.81
C GLN A 87 -5.83 24.82 28.38
N GLN A 88 -7.15 24.77 28.49
CA GLN A 88 -7.93 23.58 28.16
C GLN A 88 -7.85 23.26 26.66
N SER A 89 -8.04 24.25 25.77
CA SER A 89 -7.96 24.00 24.33
C SER A 89 -6.54 23.63 23.90
N LEU A 90 -5.51 24.29 24.46
CA LEU A 90 -4.12 24.00 24.14
C LEU A 90 -3.66 22.62 24.64
N SER A 91 -4.02 22.26 25.87
CA SER A 91 -3.72 20.93 26.43
C SER A 91 -4.46 19.82 25.70
N ALA A 92 -5.71 20.04 25.28
CA ALA A 92 -6.44 19.09 24.47
C ALA A 92 -5.79 18.88 23.09
N THR A 93 -5.38 19.96 22.41
CA THR A 93 -4.71 19.86 21.09
C THR A 93 -3.34 19.18 21.19
N ILE A 94 -2.49 19.56 22.15
CA ILE A 94 -1.20 18.88 22.33
C ILE A 94 -1.42 17.42 22.76
N GLY A 95 -2.41 17.17 23.61
CA GLY A 95 -2.78 15.82 24.05
C GLY A 95 -3.22 14.92 22.89
N SER A 96 -3.93 15.45 21.89
CA SER A 96 -4.34 14.66 20.72
C SER A 96 -3.18 14.28 19.80
N TYR A 97 -2.06 15.03 19.81
CA TYR A 97 -0.87 14.71 19.02
C TYR A 97 -0.20 13.42 19.46
N ALA A 98 -0.42 12.97 20.70
CA ALA A 98 0.12 11.70 21.21
C ALA A 98 -0.40 10.45 20.48
N SER A 99 -1.43 10.59 19.64
CA SER A 99 -1.91 9.51 18.75
C SER A 99 -1.08 9.34 17.47
N ASP A 100 -0.24 10.32 17.14
CA ASP A 100 0.66 10.26 15.98
C ASP A 100 1.93 9.47 16.33
N ASP A 101 2.37 8.63 15.41
CA ASP A 101 3.51 7.73 15.58
C ASP A 101 4.86 8.36 15.22
N VAL A 102 4.86 9.62 14.77
CA VAL A 102 6.07 10.40 14.45
C VAL A 102 6.33 11.45 15.52
N TRP A 103 5.30 12.16 15.97
CA TRP A 103 5.38 13.14 17.04
C TRP A 103 5.67 12.46 18.38
N THR A 104 6.55 13.07 19.17
CA THR A 104 6.81 12.71 20.56
C THR A 104 6.88 13.98 21.40
N PRO A 105 6.72 13.89 22.73
CA PRO A 105 6.90 15.04 23.61
C PRO A 105 8.29 15.71 23.52
N ASP A 106 9.30 15.05 22.94
CA ASP A 106 10.61 15.67 22.68
C ASP A 106 10.51 16.83 21.67
N PHE A 107 9.52 16.83 20.76
CA PHE A 107 9.24 17.95 19.86
C PHE A 107 8.65 19.17 20.56
N LEU A 108 8.30 19.08 21.85
CA LEU A 108 7.86 20.23 22.63
C LEU A 108 9.05 21.08 23.11
N GLU A 109 10.30 20.80 22.68
CA GLU A 109 11.45 21.69 22.93
C GLU A 109 11.07 23.14 22.69
N SER A 110 10.56 23.42 21.50
CA SER A 110 9.94 24.69 21.14
C SER A 110 8.51 24.49 20.66
N VAL A 111 7.69 25.54 20.71
CA VAL A 111 6.34 25.53 20.14
C VAL A 111 6.13 26.74 19.23
N TYR A 112 5.52 26.53 18.07
CA TYR A 112 4.95 27.61 17.25
C TYR A 112 3.42 27.55 17.32
N ILE A 113 2.79 28.63 17.75
CA ILE A 113 1.33 28.73 17.84
C ILE A 113 0.82 29.64 16.73
N SER A 114 0.05 29.05 15.82
CA SER A 114 -0.66 29.75 14.75
C SER A 114 -2.16 29.79 15.01
N SER A 115 -2.84 30.74 14.39
CA SER A 115 -4.29 30.84 14.44
C SER A 115 -4.87 31.15 13.07
N THR A 116 -5.97 30.47 12.72
CA THR A 116 -6.77 30.80 11.54
C THR A 116 -7.80 31.90 11.82
N VAL A 117 -8.01 32.25 13.09
CA VAL A 117 -8.85 33.38 13.52
C VAL A 117 -8.00 34.65 13.65
N ALA A 118 -8.52 35.77 13.16
CA ALA A 118 -7.89 37.08 13.31
C ALA A 118 -7.98 37.58 14.77
N SER A 119 -6.87 38.04 15.33
CA SER A 119 -6.78 38.59 16.69
C SER A 119 -7.31 37.68 17.82
N PRO A 120 -6.87 36.42 17.94
CA PRO A 120 -7.31 35.58 19.05
C PRO A 120 -6.75 36.10 20.37
N GLY A 121 -7.54 36.03 21.43
CA GLY A 121 -7.04 36.24 22.78
C GLY A 121 -6.25 35.02 23.27
N MET A 122 -5.04 35.21 23.79
CA MET A 122 -4.31 34.15 24.49
C MET A 122 -4.41 34.35 26.01
N GLY A 123 -4.99 33.38 26.71
CA GLY A 123 -5.15 33.44 28.16
C GLY A 123 -3.83 33.20 28.89
N SER A 124 -3.60 33.89 30.02
CA SER A 124 -2.40 33.70 30.85
C SER A 124 -2.21 32.27 31.33
N ALA A 125 -3.29 31.53 31.60
CA ALA A 125 -3.26 30.12 31.96
C ALA A 125 -2.69 29.21 30.83
N ALA A 126 -2.91 29.57 29.56
CA ALA A 126 -2.35 28.83 28.43
C ALA A 126 -0.81 28.96 28.39
N LEU A 127 -0.30 30.16 28.70
CA LEU A 127 1.14 30.42 28.78
C LEU A 127 1.77 29.71 29.99
N THR A 128 1.10 29.73 31.15
CA THR A 128 1.53 28.95 32.33
C THR A 128 1.60 27.46 32.01
N TYR A 129 0.65 26.95 31.22
CA TYR A 129 0.67 25.56 30.78
C TYR A 129 1.89 25.24 29.90
N LEU A 130 2.21 26.06 28.90
CA LEU A 130 3.43 25.86 28.09
C LEU A 130 4.71 25.89 28.94
N ALA A 131 4.79 26.83 29.88
CA ALA A 131 5.90 26.90 30.82
C ALA A 131 6.00 25.62 31.68
N SER A 132 4.88 25.04 32.11
CA SER A 132 4.85 23.78 32.87
C SER A 132 5.33 22.57 32.07
N LEU A 133 5.30 22.64 30.74
CA LEU A 133 5.84 21.62 29.84
C LEU A 133 7.35 21.76 29.63
N ASN A 134 8.02 22.73 30.28
CA ASN A 134 9.41 23.12 30.04
C ASN A 134 9.71 23.57 28.61
N VAL A 135 8.75 24.11 27.87
CA VAL A 135 9.01 24.69 26.53
C VAL A 135 10.11 25.75 26.66
N THR A 136 11.19 25.61 25.90
CA THR A 136 12.31 26.56 25.93
C THR A 136 11.93 27.84 25.19
N GLU A 137 11.28 27.71 24.03
CA GLU A 137 10.89 28.84 23.19
C GLU A 137 9.45 28.72 22.66
N THR A 138 8.71 29.82 22.66
CA THR A 138 7.36 29.89 22.07
C THR A 138 7.30 30.98 21.01
N PHE A 139 7.08 30.57 19.76
CA PHE A 139 6.84 31.44 18.62
C PHE A 139 5.33 31.65 18.45
N LEU A 140 4.91 32.88 18.14
CA LEU A 140 3.50 33.22 17.98
C LEU A 140 3.26 33.87 16.62
N ASP A 141 2.17 33.50 15.97
CA ASP A 141 1.73 34.22 14.78
C ASP A 141 1.45 35.71 15.11
N SER A 142 1.76 36.60 14.17
CA SER A 142 1.44 38.03 14.25
C SER A 142 -0.03 38.31 14.63
N ALA A 143 -0.96 37.43 14.22
CA ALA A 143 -2.37 37.51 14.58
C ALA A 143 -2.61 37.45 16.11
N LEU A 144 -1.68 36.92 16.90
CA LEU A 144 -1.76 36.79 18.36
C LEU A 144 -1.07 37.94 19.12
N ALA A 145 -0.44 38.89 18.41
CA ALA A 145 0.45 39.90 19.00
C ALA A 145 -0.25 40.99 19.85
N GLY A 146 -1.58 40.97 19.98
CA GLY A 146 -2.36 41.92 20.79
C GLY A 146 -2.44 41.60 22.30
N GLY A 147 -1.92 40.45 22.75
CA GLY A 147 -1.97 40.03 24.16
C GLY A 147 -0.75 40.48 25.00
N ARG A 148 -0.96 40.91 26.25
CA ARG A 148 0.13 41.13 27.22
C ARG A 148 0.76 39.77 27.60
N MET A 149 2.01 39.55 27.19
CA MET A 149 2.77 38.31 27.47
C MET A 149 3.68 38.48 28.70
N PRO A 150 3.86 37.45 29.56
CA PRO A 150 4.85 37.46 30.64
C PRO A 150 6.29 37.49 30.12
N ALA A 151 7.23 38.02 30.91
CA ALA A 151 8.62 38.27 30.53
C ALA A 151 9.49 37.01 30.24
N ALA A 152 8.95 35.80 30.42
CA ALA A 152 9.69 34.53 30.33
C ALA A 152 9.58 33.84 28.95
N THR A 153 8.88 34.43 27.99
CA THR A 153 8.66 33.84 26.67
C THR A 153 9.07 34.85 25.59
N ILE A 154 10.09 34.52 24.80
CA ILE A 154 10.53 35.36 23.68
C ILE A 154 9.60 35.11 22.51
N CYS A 155 8.51 35.88 22.47
CA CYS A 155 7.54 35.81 21.39
C CYS A 155 8.05 36.63 20.20
N ASN A 156 8.30 35.97 19.06
CA ASN A 156 8.47 36.65 17.77
C ASN A 156 7.15 36.58 17.01
N SER A 157 6.67 37.74 16.56
CA SER A 157 5.58 37.81 15.59
C SER A 157 6.12 37.37 14.22
N LEU A 158 5.32 36.55 13.55
CA LEU A 158 5.66 35.88 12.31
C LEU A 158 4.62 36.22 11.24
N ASN A 159 5.05 36.55 10.02
CA ASN A 159 4.14 36.80 8.89
C ASN A 159 3.29 35.55 8.62
N SER A 160 1.98 35.72 8.39
CA SER A 160 1.05 34.59 8.31
C SER A 160 1.41 33.66 7.14
N SER A 161 1.82 32.43 7.47
CA SER A 161 1.83 31.31 6.53
C SER A 161 1.06 30.17 7.17
N VAL A 162 0.18 29.53 6.41
CA VAL A 162 -0.58 28.38 6.91
C VAL A 162 0.38 27.19 7.01
N VAL A 163 0.92 26.97 8.20
CA VAL A 163 1.77 25.81 8.50
C VAL A 163 0.88 24.72 9.11
N PRO A 164 0.86 23.51 8.54
CA PRO A 164 0.14 22.40 9.14
C PRO A 164 0.58 22.11 10.59
N PRO A 165 -0.32 21.62 11.45
CA PRO A 165 0.06 21.19 12.78
C PRO A 165 1.01 19.98 12.72
N GLY A 166 1.87 19.84 13.72
CA GLY A 166 2.71 18.64 13.88
C GLY A 166 4.16 18.93 14.27
N PRO A 167 5.02 17.88 14.26
CA PRO A 167 6.43 18.00 14.57
C PRO A 167 7.20 18.59 13.40
N TYR A 168 8.21 19.41 13.64
CA TYR A 168 9.13 19.92 12.62
C TYR A 168 10.54 19.97 13.18
N LEU A 169 11.53 19.98 12.28
CA LEU A 169 12.85 20.47 12.59
C LEU A 169 12.88 21.96 12.22
N ALA A 170 13.03 22.82 13.22
CA ALA A 170 13.24 24.24 13.00
C ALA A 170 14.70 24.51 12.65
N VAL A 171 14.94 25.41 11.69
CA VAL A 171 16.24 26.01 11.41
C VAL A 171 16.11 27.52 11.57
N LEU A 172 16.82 28.07 12.55
CA LEU A 172 16.81 29.48 12.90
C LEU A 172 17.97 30.20 12.22
N SER A 173 17.66 31.32 11.57
CA SER A 173 18.62 32.31 11.09
C SER A 173 18.39 33.65 11.78
N ASP A 174 19.24 34.64 11.50
CA ASP A 174 19.14 35.99 12.08
C ASP A 174 17.82 36.69 11.76
N ALA A 175 17.15 36.30 10.67
CA ALA A 175 15.95 36.97 10.16
C ALA A 175 14.75 36.03 9.91
N SER A 176 14.92 34.71 10.05
CA SER A 176 13.86 33.75 9.71
C SER A 176 13.90 32.47 10.54
N LEU A 177 12.72 31.83 10.64
CA LEU A 177 12.53 30.48 11.15
C LEU A 177 12.02 29.60 10.00
N SER A 178 12.82 28.64 9.57
CA SER A 178 12.44 27.63 8.58
C SER A 178 11.96 26.36 9.26
N LEU A 179 10.84 25.80 8.80
CA LEU A 179 10.19 24.62 9.38
C LEU A 179 10.24 23.48 8.37
N ALA A 180 11.12 22.50 8.61
CA ALA A 180 11.24 21.30 7.78
C ALA A 180 10.37 20.18 8.37
N PRO A 181 9.43 19.59 7.58
CA PRO A 181 8.71 18.40 8.01
C PRO A 181 9.66 17.28 8.36
N VAL A 182 9.31 16.52 9.38
CA VAL A 182 10.08 15.37 9.85
C VAL A 182 9.40 14.08 9.42
N TYR A 183 10.24 13.12 9.08
CA TYR A 183 9.87 11.76 8.76
C TYR A 183 10.50 10.87 9.82
N ARG A 184 9.72 10.05 10.50
CA ARG A 184 10.29 8.98 11.33
C ARG A 184 10.89 7.93 10.40
N LEU A 185 12.13 7.53 10.65
CA LEU A 185 12.79 6.47 9.90
C LEU A 185 12.46 5.12 10.53
N TYR A 186 11.54 4.38 9.92
CA TYR A 186 11.21 3.01 10.33
C TYR A 186 12.16 2.01 9.69
N GLU A 187 12.55 0.98 10.44
CA GLU A 187 13.32 -0.13 9.91
C GLU A 187 12.43 -1.09 9.13
N ASP A 188 12.83 -1.42 7.91
CA ASP A 188 12.19 -2.49 7.12
C ASP A 188 12.81 -3.86 7.46
N THR A 189 12.49 -4.38 8.63
CA THR A 189 13.03 -5.65 9.15
C THR A 189 12.61 -6.88 8.33
N TYR A 190 11.47 -6.80 7.65
CA TYR A 190 10.96 -7.85 6.74
C TYR A 190 11.49 -7.73 5.32
N ARG A 191 12.26 -6.68 5.03
CA ARG A 191 12.89 -6.44 3.71
C ARG A 191 11.87 -6.36 2.58
N ASP A 192 10.69 -5.79 2.84
CA ASP A 192 9.61 -5.61 1.88
C ASP A 192 9.87 -4.48 0.86
N PHE A 193 10.73 -3.52 1.20
CA PHE A 193 11.02 -2.33 0.39
C PHE A 193 12.35 -2.44 -0.37
N LEU A 194 12.39 -1.87 -1.58
CA LEU A 194 13.66 -1.57 -2.26
C LEU A 194 14.31 -0.36 -1.59
N PHE A 195 13.52 0.69 -1.39
CA PHE A 195 13.92 1.90 -0.68
C PHE A 195 12.70 2.70 -0.24
N GLY A 196 12.90 3.53 0.79
CA GLY A 196 11.95 4.54 1.21
C GLY A 196 12.03 5.80 0.37
N THR A 197 10.92 6.55 0.25
CA THR A 197 10.87 7.80 -0.52
C THR A 197 10.06 8.87 0.20
N TYR A 198 10.35 10.13 -0.11
CA TYR A 198 9.64 11.30 0.38
C TYR A 198 9.60 12.38 -0.72
N GLU A 199 8.66 13.34 -0.61
CA GLU A 199 8.58 14.48 -1.53
C GLU A 199 9.82 15.36 -1.41
N SER A 200 10.42 15.74 -2.54
CA SER A 200 11.62 16.58 -2.57
C SER A 200 11.37 18.00 -2.06
N GLY A 201 10.13 18.48 -2.08
CA GLY A 201 9.75 19.82 -1.60
C GLY A 201 10.20 20.99 -2.49
N ASP A 202 10.85 20.71 -3.63
CA ASP A 202 11.42 21.68 -4.56
C ASP A 202 10.38 22.41 -5.46
N GLY A 203 9.09 22.16 -5.22
CA GLY A 203 7.99 22.72 -6.02
C GLY A 203 7.75 22.04 -7.37
N SER A 204 8.57 21.05 -7.75
CA SER A 204 8.44 20.35 -9.04
C SER A 204 7.57 19.10 -8.98
N GLY A 205 7.18 18.67 -7.77
CA GLY A 205 6.48 17.40 -7.53
C GLY A 205 7.38 16.16 -7.62
N ASN A 206 8.71 16.35 -7.56
CA ASN A 206 9.67 15.26 -7.50
C ASN A 206 9.60 14.50 -6.17
N PHE A 207 9.94 13.22 -6.26
CA PHE A 207 10.24 12.37 -5.12
C PHE A 207 11.72 12.07 -5.07
N THR A 208 12.23 11.88 -3.85
CA THR A 208 13.62 11.55 -3.57
C THR A 208 13.69 10.21 -2.83
N SER A 209 14.65 9.36 -3.19
CA SER A 209 14.97 8.16 -2.41
C SER A 209 15.69 8.56 -1.13
N ALA A 210 15.37 7.91 -0.01
CA ALA A 210 16.10 8.14 1.24
C ALA A 210 17.55 7.63 1.17
N ASP A 211 17.80 6.52 0.48
CA ASP A 211 19.13 5.86 0.40
C ASP A 211 19.82 5.69 1.77
N LEU A 212 19.03 5.29 2.77
CA LEU A 212 19.43 5.02 4.15
C LEU A 212 19.18 3.54 4.49
N ALA A 213 20.17 2.92 5.13
CA ALA A 213 20.06 1.56 5.63
C ALA A 213 20.91 1.38 6.90
N LEU A 214 20.52 0.43 7.75
CA LEU A 214 21.29 0.08 8.94
C LEU A 214 22.54 -0.74 8.59
N PRO A 215 23.74 -0.39 9.07
CA PRO A 215 24.97 -1.12 8.77
C PRO A 215 24.95 -2.59 9.21
N ASN A 216 24.27 -2.92 10.32
CA ASN A 216 24.34 -4.26 10.91
C ASN A 216 23.63 -5.32 10.07
N PHE A 217 22.47 -4.98 9.51
CA PHE A 217 21.60 -5.94 8.80
C PHE A 217 21.26 -5.52 7.38
N GLY A 218 21.66 -4.32 6.95
CA GLY A 218 21.33 -3.76 5.64
C GLY A 218 19.83 -3.49 5.45
N TYR A 219 19.04 -3.37 6.53
CA TYR A 219 17.62 -3.05 6.43
C TYR A 219 17.44 -1.63 5.92
N PRO A 220 16.63 -1.41 4.86
CA PRO A 220 16.25 -0.07 4.43
C PRO A 220 15.56 0.69 5.57
N LEU A 221 15.80 2.00 5.63
CA LEU A 221 15.06 2.91 6.50
C LEU A 221 14.00 3.63 5.67
N ILE A 222 12.74 3.51 6.09
CA ILE A 222 11.57 4.05 5.40
C ILE A 222 11.17 5.38 6.07
N PRO A 223 11.24 6.51 5.37
CA PRO A 223 10.80 7.80 5.89
C PRO A 223 9.27 7.86 5.89
N VAL A 224 8.70 7.98 7.08
CA VAL A 224 7.25 8.01 7.29
C VAL A 224 6.84 9.37 7.86
N PRO A 225 6.00 10.15 7.16
CA PRO A 225 5.59 11.49 7.60
C PRO A 225 4.56 11.43 8.73
N SER A 226 4.53 12.47 9.57
CA SER A 226 3.48 12.64 10.57
C SER A 226 2.11 12.78 9.92
N ARG A 227 1.07 12.15 10.50
CA ARG A 227 -0.31 12.31 10.05
C ARG A 227 -0.89 13.68 10.43
N LEU A 228 -0.27 14.35 11.42
CA LEU A 228 -0.69 15.68 11.88
C LEU A 228 -0.67 16.71 10.75
N TYR A 229 0.25 16.58 9.79
CA TYR A 229 0.33 17.50 8.64
C TYR A 229 -0.93 17.53 7.77
N TYR A 230 -1.80 16.54 7.90
CA TYR A 230 -2.99 16.34 7.07
C TYR A 230 -4.30 16.52 7.85
N TRP A 231 -4.27 16.88 9.14
CA TRP A 231 -5.47 16.98 9.98
C TRP A 231 -6.54 17.95 9.48
N ASN A 232 -6.13 19.01 8.78
CA ASN A 232 -7.04 20.02 8.21
C ASN A 232 -7.18 19.87 6.69
N ASP A 233 -6.73 18.75 6.13
CA ASP A 233 -6.82 18.47 4.70
C ASP A 233 -8.12 17.68 4.43
N PRO A 234 -9.09 18.26 3.70
CA PRO A 234 -10.39 17.62 3.47
C PRO A 234 -10.34 16.53 2.40
N ARG A 235 -9.19 16.31 1.75
CA ARG A 235 -9.09 15.35 0.66
C ARG A 235 -9.23 13.90 1.19
N PRO A 236 -9.86 12.98 0.42
CA PRO A 236 -10.22 11.65 0.91
C PRO A 236 -9.09 10.79 1.47
N PHE A 237 -7.86 10.96 0.98
CA PHE A 237 -6.69 10.18 1.37
C PHE A 237 -5.71 10.98 2.24
N ALA A 238 -6.12 12.14 2.75
CA ALA A 238 -5.33 12.94 3.69
C ALA A 238 -4.81 12.07 4.85
N GLY A 239 -3.48 12.01 4.99
CA GLY A 239 -2.81 11.24 6.04
C GLY A 239 -2.65 9.73 5.77
N PHE A 240 -3.12 9.23 4.61
CA PHE A 240 -2.87 7.85 4.20
C PHE A 240 -1.44 7.69 3.69
N ARG A 241 -0.75 6.69 4.23
CA ARG A 241 0.61 6.30 3.81
C ARG A 241 0.53 5.11 2.88
N VAL A 242 1.08 5.28 1.68
CA VAL A 242 0.90 4.34 0.57
C VAL A 242 2.25 3.85 0.05
N ALA A 243 2.44 2.54 -0.02
CA ALA A 243 3.59 1.91 -0.65
C ALA A 243 3.28 1.58 -2.12
N ILE A 244 4.22 1.83 -3.02
CA ILE A 244 4.00 1.67 -4.47
C ILE A 244 4.90 0.56 -5.00
N LYS A 245 4.34 -0.40 -5.72
CA LYS A 245 5.14 -1.43 -6.39
C LYS A 245 6.16 -0.80 -7.31
N ASP A 246 7.34 -1.40 -7.41
CA ASP A 246 8.36 -0.92 -8.34
C ASP A 246 8.12 -1.32 -9.81
N LEU A 247 6.91 -1.03 -10.29
CA LEU A 247 6.52 -1.01 -11.71
C LEU A 247 5.92 0.32 -12.13
N PHE A 248 5.41 1.10 -11.18
CA PHE A 248 4.71 2.35 -11.47
C PHE A 248 5.66 3.54 -11.39
N ASP A 249 5.68 4.38 -12.42
CA ASP A 249 6.50 5.57 -12.42
C ASP A 249 6.07 6.54 -11.31
N ILE A 250 7.08 7.06 -10.61
CA ILE A 250 6.96 8.17 -9.67
C ILE A 250 7.99 9.21 -10.12
N LYS A 251 7.54 10.44 -10.33
CA LYS A 251 8.40 11.51 -10.82
C LYS A 251 9.65 11.70 -9.96
N GLY A 252 10.83 11.74 -10.60
CA GLY A 252 12.12 11.89 -9.93
C GLY A 252 12.78 10.59 -9.47
N LEU A 253 12.09 9.44 -9.57
CA LEU A 253 12.62 8.13 -9.20
C LEU A 253 12.82 7.23 -10.42
N VAL A 254 13.80 6.33 -10.36
CA VAL A 254 13.94 5.24 -11.33
C VAL A 254 12.97 4.12 -10.97
N THR A 255 12.20 3.65 -11.95
CA THR A 255 11.39 2.43 -11.84
C THR A 255 12.22 1.24 -12.33
N SER A 256 12.69 0.38 -11.42
CA SER A 256 13.65 -0.68 -11.76
C SER A 256 13.00 -1.98 -12.27
N GLY A 257 11.71 -2.20 -11.96
CA GLY A 257 11.07 -3.49 -12.24
C GLY A 257 11.66 -4.64 -11.42
N GLY A 258 12.38 -4.35 -10.33
CA GLY A 258 13.14 -5.34 -9.56
C GLY A 258 14.38 -5.84 -10.28
N SER A 259 14.94 -5.05 -11.20
CA SER A 259 16.14 -5.40 -11.96
C SER A 259 17.20 -4.31 -11.86
N GLN A 260 18.38 -4.69 -11.37
CA GLN A 260 19.53 -3.78 -11.34
C GLN A 260 20.02 -3.47 -12.75
N ALA A 261 19.97 -4.45 -13.66
CA ALA A 261 20.36 -4.26 -15.06
C ALA A 261 19.45 -3.24 -15.78
N TRP A 262 18.14 -3.29 -15.52
CA TRP A 262 17.21 -2.29 -16.05
C TRP A 262 17.41 -0.92 -15.42
N ALA A 263 17.55 -0.84 -14.09
CA ALA A 263 17.83 0.41 -13.39
C ALA A 263 19.10 1.11 -13.92
N TYR A 264 20.15 0.35 -14.20
CA TYR A 264 21.43 0.88 -14.67
C TYR A 264 21.32 1.62 -16.01
N ILE A 265 20.38 1.22 -16.87
CA ILE A 265 20.17 1.85 -18.19
C ILE A 265 18.96 2.78 -18.22
N SER A 266 18.23 2.90 -17.11
CA SER A 266 17.01 3.68 -17.00
C SER A 266 17.27 5.03 -16.35
N SER A 267 16.58 6.06 -16.84
CA SER A 267 16.59 7.38 -16.23
C SER A 267 15.43 7.52 -15.24
N PRO A 268 15.54 8.45 -14.26
CA PRO A 268 14.40 8.82 -13.43
C PRO A 268 13.18 9.23 -14.26
N ALA A 269 11.99 8.86 -13.81
CA ALA A 269 10.74 9.17 -14.49
C ALA A 269 10.47 10.68 -14.47
N ASN A 270 10.04 11.23 -15.62
CA ASN A 270 9.71 12.65 -15.75
C ASN A 270 8.30 13.00 -15.22
N ALA A 271 7.46 12.00 -15.00
CA ALA A 271 6.11 12.14 -14.48
C ALA A 271 5.74 10.92 -13.62
N THR A 272 4.79 11.12 -12.71
CA THR A 272 4.15 10.04 -11.97
C THR A 272 3.07 9.41 -12.84
N ALA A 273 2.96 8.08 -12.83
CA ALA A 273 1.92 7.34 -13.55
C ALA A 273 0.52 7.90 -13.18
N PRO A 274 -0.40 8.15 -14.13
CA PRO A 274 -1.68 8.81 -13.83
C PRO A 274 -2.52 8.10 -12.76
N SER A 275 -2.48 6.76 -12.73
CA SER A 275 -3.13 5.97 -11.68
C SER A 275 -2.55 6.26 -10.29
N ILE A 276 -1.24 6.46 -10.18
CA ILE A 276 -0.56 6.78 -8.93
C ILE A 276 -0.70 8.27 -8.59
N GLN A 277 -0.62 9.17 -9.57
CA GLN A 277 -0.80 10.61 -9.37
C GLN A 277 -2.15 10.92 -8.69
N ARG A 278 -3.21 10.20 -9.05
CA ARG A 278 -4.52 10.33 -8.40
C ARG A 278 -4.47 10.16 -6.88
N ILE A 279 -3.59 9.31 -6.36
CA ILE A 279 -3.46 9.09 -4.90
C ILE A 279 -2.93 10.37 -4.24
N LEU A 280 -1.96 11.06 -4.85
CA LEU A 280 -1.46 12.35 -4.39
C LEU A 280 -2.52 13.44 -4.50
N ASP A 281 -3.27 13.46 -5.60
CA ASP A 281 -4.34 14.43 -5.83
C ASP A 281 -5.43 14.29 -4.77
N LEU A 282 -5.69 13.06 -4.31
CA LEU A 282 -6.60 12.74 -3.20
C LEU A 282 -5.97 12.93 -1.81
N GLY A 283 -4.72 13.36 -1.70
CA GLY A 283 -4.05 13.70 -0.44
C GLY A 283 -3.26 12.58 0.24
N GLY A 284 -3.12 11.43 -0.40
CA GLY A 284 -2.25 10.36 0.07
C GLY A 284 -0.77 10.71 -0.11
N THR A 285 0.11 10.03 0.64
CA THR A 285 1.56 10.22 0.56
C THR A 285 2.29 8.91 0.31
N PHE A 286 3.37 8.96 -0.48
CA PHE A 286 4.19 7.79 -0.76
C PHE A 286 5.31 7.69 0.26
N VAL A 287 5.52 6.47 0.76
CA VAL A 287 6.57 6.18 1.76
C VAL A 287 7.71 5.34 1.19
N GLY A 288 7.49 4.65 0.07
CA GLY A 288 8.54 3.82 -0.54
C GLY A 288 8.09 3.05 -1.77
N LYS A 289 9.10 2.49 -2.43
CA LYS A 289 8.97 1.56 -3.55
C LYS A 289 9.19 0.14 -3.02
N TYR A 290 8.18 -0.72 -3.11
CA TYR A 290 8.26 -2.07 -2.55
C TYR A 290 8.76 -3.11 -3.55
N LYS A 291 9.37 -4.17 -3.02
CA LYS A 291 9.97 -5.27 -3.76
C LYS A 291 8.96 -6.14 -4.48
N LEU A 292 9.38 -6.61 -5.64
CA LEU A 292 8.61 -7.44 -6.54
C LEU A 292 9.50 -8.49 -7.19
N ALA A 293 8.89 -9.59 -7.62
CA ALA A 293 9.57 -10.50 -8.52
C ALA A 293 9.84 -9.79 -9.85
N GLN A 294 11.05 -9.95 -10.37
CA GLN A 294 11.57 -9.16 -11.46
C GLN A 294 10.64 -9.16 -12.68
N PHE A 295 10.34 -7.96 -13.19
CA PHE A 295 9.39 -7.68 -14.29
C PHE A 295 8.05 -8.42 -14.11
N ALA A 296 7.51 -8.34 -12.90
CA ALA A 296 6.27 -8.97 -12.48
C ALA A 296 6.20 -10.49 -12.72
N SER A 297 7.34 -11.19 -12.70
CA SER A 297 7.38 -12.64 -12.92
C SER A 297 6.72 -13.46 -11.83
N GLY A 298 6.33 -14.69 -12.16
CA GLY A 298 5.85 -15.67 -11.18
C GLY A 298 6.96 -16.35 -10.40
N ALA A 299 8.12 -15.69 -10.22
CA ALA A 299 9.31 -16.29 -9.64
C ALA A 299 9.07 -16.71 -8.18
N ASN A 300 9.53 -17.91 -7.86
CA ASN A 300 9.57 -18.42 -6.50
C ASN A 300 10.70 -17.75 -5.70
N PRO A 301 10.68 -17.85 -4.36
CA PRO A 301 11.68 -17.19 -3.52
C PRO A 301 13.13 -17.59 -3.83
N TRP A 302 13.37 -18.84 -4.22
CA TRP A 302 14.69 -19.36 -4.60
C TRP A 302 15.16 -18.97 -6.01
N GLU A 303 14.34 -18.26 -6.79
CA GLU A 303 14.67 -17.80 -8.14
C GLU A 303 15.12 -16.33 -8.18
N TRP A 304 15.04 -15.60 -7.06
CA TRP A 304 15.46 -14.21 -6.95
C TRP A 304 16.97 -14.13 -6.76
N GLN A 305 17.65 -13.43 -7.67
CA GLN A 305 19.12 -13.29 -7.67
C GLN A 305 19.55 -11.82 -7.54
N ASP A 306 18.77 -10.88 -8.10
CA ASP A 306 19.09 -9.45 -8.03
C ASP A 306 18.79 -8.86 -6.64
N GLU A 307 17.64 -9.22 -6.06
CA GLU A 307 17.16 -8.65 -4.80
C GLU A 307 16.86 -9.73 -3.77
N HIS A 308 17.14 -9.45 -2.49
CA HIS A 308 16.81 -10.39 -1.43
C HIS A 308 15.29 -10.47 -1.24
N TYR A 309 14.75 -11.69 -1.39
CA TYR A 309 13.33 -11.98 -1.23
C TYR A 309 12.77 -11.52 0.14
N PRO A 310 11.59 -10.87 0.19
CA PRO A 310 10.96 -10.42 1.45
C PRO A 310 10.65 -11.55 2.44
N PHE A 311 10.39 -11.21 3.69
CA PHE A 311 9.96 -12.16 4.73
C PHE A 311 8.49 -11.95 5.05
N ASN A 312 7.70 -13.02 5.04
CA ASN A 312 6.31 -12.93 5.44
C ASN A 312 6.22 -12.88 6.97
N PRO A 313 5.61 -11.83 7.58
CA PRO A 313 5.50 -11.73 9.02
C PRO A 313 4.62 -12.80 9.66
N ARG A 314 3.80 -13.51 8.88
CA ARG A 314 2.86 -14.53 9.37
C ARG A 314 3.56 -15.81 9.83
N GLY A 315 2.92 -16.47 10.80
CA GLY A 315 3.38 -17.74 11.34
C GLY A 315 4.78 -17.64 11.93
N ASP A 316 5.69 -18.44 11.40
CA ASP A 316 7.08 -18.54 11.85
C ASP A 316 8.01 -17.45 11.30
N GLY A 317 7.51 -16.50 10.50
CA GLY A 317 8.34 -15.49 9.83
C GLY A 317 9.11 -16.02 8.61
N TRP A 318 8.90 -17.29 8.23
CA TRP A 318 9.65 -17.99 7.19
C TRP A 318 8.78 -18.47 6.01
N LEU A 319 7.50 -18.10 6.02
CA LEU A 319 6.57 -18.34 4.92
C LEU A 319 6.91 -17.46 3.70
N THR A 320 6.38 -17.83 2.54
CA THR A 320 6.51 -17.05 1.31
C THR A 320 5.63 -15.80 1.35
N CYS A 321 6.08 -14.71 0.71
CA CYS A 321 5.26 -13.55 0.35
C CYS A 321 4.58 -13.70 -1.02
N SER A 322 4.71 -14.87 -1.64
CA SER A 322 4.36 -15.13 -3.03
C SER A 322 4.96 -14.12 -4.01
N ALA A 323 4.41 -14.03 -5.22
CA ALA A 323 4.88 -13.16 -6.28
C ALA A 323 3.71 -12.69 -7.17
N SER A 324 3.84 -11.59 -7.90
CA SER A 324 5.00 -10.69 -7.92
C SER A 324 4.89 -9.48 -7.00
N SER A 325 3.73 -9.14 -6.44
CA SER A 325 3.62 -8.00 -5.51
C SER A 325 4.03 -8.40 -4.08
N SER A 326 5.18 -9.06 -3.94
CA SER A 326 5.64 -9.73 -2.72
C SER A 326 5.72 -8.79 -1.52
N GLY A 327 6.41 -7.66 -1.66
CA GLY A 327 6.53 -6.67 -0.60
C GLY A 327 5.21 -5.94 -0.29
N GLY A 328 4.24 -5.95 -1.21
CA GLY A 328 2.96 -5.26 -1.02
C GLY A 328 2.10 -5.92 0.06
N GLY A 329 1.74 -7.19 -0.15
CA GLY A 329 0.93 -7.95 0.82
C GLY A 329 1.65 -8.13 2.17
N CYS A 330 2.96 -8.41 2.13
CA CYS A 330 3.76 -8.63 3.34
C CYS A 330 4.00 -7.34 4.15
N SER A 331 4.28 -6.19 3.53
CA SER A 331 4.42 -4.93 4.27
C SER A 331 3.13 -4.51 4.97
N ILE A 332 1.97 -4.76 4.34
CA ILE A 332 0.66 -4.53 4.95
C ILE A 332 0.41 -5.48 6.13
N ALA A 333 0.91 -6.70 6.10
CA ALA A 333 0.88 -7.59 7.26
C ALA A 333 1.97 -7.28 8.31
N ALA A 334 3.02 -6.53 7.96
CA ALA A 334 4.17 -6.29 8.82
C ALA A 334 4.06 -4.99 9.64
N TYR A 335 3.55 -3.92 9.03
CA TYR A 335 3.77 -2.56 9.54
C TYR A 335 2.48 -1.79 9.80
N ASP A 336 2.17 -1.51 11.08
CA ASP A 336 0.98 -0.75 11.47
C ASP A 336 0.97 0.69 10.92
N TRP A 337 2.17 1.27 10.72
CA TRP A 337 2.32 2.62 10.20
C TRP A 337 1.96 2.75 8.72
N LEU A 338 1.84 1.64 7.96
CA LEU A 338 1.47 1.62 6.55
C LEU A 338 -0.03 1.34 6.39
N ASP A 339 -0.72 2.13 5.56
CA ASP A 339 -2.18 2.03 5.37
C ASP A 339 -2.55 1.18 4.14
N TYR A 340 -1.88 1.41 3.01
CA TYR A 340 -2.19 0.73 1.74
C TYR A 340 -0.92 0.43 0.93
N ALA A 341 -0.98 -0.62 0.10
CA ALA A 341 0.06 -0.91 -0.88
C ALA A 341 -0.55 -1.14 -2.26
N ILE A 342 -0.06 -0.41 -3.26
CA ILE A 342 -0.53 -0.50 -4.65
C ILE A 342 0.31 -1.49 -5.42
N GLY A 343 -0.31 -2.42 -6.13
CA GLY A 343 0.38 -3.41 -6.95
C GLY A 343 -0.30 -3.67 -8.27
N SER A 344 0.20 -4.70 -8.96
CA SER A 344 -0.35 -5.15 -10.24
C SER A 344 -0.67 -6.63 -10.22
N ASP A 345 -1.67 -7.06 -11.01
CA ASP A 345 -2.05 -8.46 -11.24
C ASP A 345 -2.22 -8.76 -12.74
N THR A 346 -1.29 -9.53 -13.29
CA THR A 346 -1.38 -10.14 -14.63
C THR A 346 -1.84 -11.59 -14.57
N GLY A 347 -1.33 -12.33 -13.57
CA GLY A 347 -1.52 -13.77 -13.41
C GLY A 347 -2.06 -14.14 -12.05
N SER A 348 -1.47 -13.62 -10.96
CA SER A 348 -2.00 -13.69 -9.59
C SER A 348 -1.26 -12.76 -8.61
N SER A 349 -0.62 -11.73 -9.16
CA SER A 349 0.39 -10.95 -8.44
C SER A 349 -0.18 -10.10 -7.31
N MET A 350 -1.49 -9.88 -7.23
CA MET A 350 -2.16 -9.31 -6.05
C MET A 350 -2.75 -10.42 -5.17
N ARG A 351 -3.44 -11.36 -5.81
CA ARG A 351 -4.25 -12.36 -5.11
C ARG A 351 -3.44 -13.36 -4.30
N ARG A 352 -2.33 -13.90 -4.83
CA ARG A 352 -1.49 -14.83 -4.06
C ARG A 352 -0.74 -14.15 -2.91
N PRO A 353 -0.11 -12.97 -3.09
CA PRO A 353 0.46 -12.26 -1.94
C PRO A 353 -0.58 -11.96 -0.86
N ALA A 354 -1.80 -11.53 -1.22
CA ALA A 354 -2.90 -11.34 -0.28
C ALA A 354 -3.27 -12.62 0.48
N ALA A 355 -3.31 -13.76 -0.24
CA ALA A 355 -3.63 -15.06 0.35
C ALA A 355 -2.62 -15.48 1.43
N VAL A 356 -1.32 -15.36 1.13
CA VAL A 356 -0.27 -15.80 2.07
C VAL A 356 0.01 -14.81 3.19
N SER A 357 -0.19 -13.50 2.97
CA SER A 357 -0.08 -12.49 4.03
C SER A 357 -1.37 -12.37 4.86
N GLY A 358 -2.46 -13.00 4.42
CA GLY A 358 -3.77 -12.90 5.06
C GLY A 358 -4.32 -11.48 5.05
N THR A 359 -4.08 -10.72 3.98
CA THR A 359 -4.57 -9.34 3.81
C THR A 359 -5.68 -9.30 2.76
N TYR A 360 -6.44 -8.21 2.72
CA TYR A 360 -7.36 -7.94 1.61
C TYR A 360 -6.56 -7.50 0.38
N GLY A 361 -6.93 -7.98 -0.81
CA GLY A 361 -6.32 -7.56 -2.05
C GLY A 361 -7.17 -7.88 -3.28
N ASN A 362 -7.24 -6.97 -4.25
CA ASN A 362 -8.04 -7.15 -5.46
C ASN A 362 -7.18 -7.23 -6.73
N ARG A 363 -7.57 -8.14 -7.61
CA ARG A 363 -7.44 -7.95 -9.05
C ARG A 363 -8.76 -7.34 -9.53
N PRO A 364 -8.84 -6.02 -9.83
CA PRO A 364 -10.08 -5.45 -10.33
C PRO A 364 -10.37 -5.96 -11.75
N SER A 365 -11.56 -5.63 -12.24
CA SER A 365 -11.92 -5.83 -13.63
C SER A 365 -10.87 -5.30 -14.58
N GLN A 366 -10.65 -6.04 -15.67
CA GLN A 366 -9.70 -5.61 -16.67
C GLN A 366 -10.16 -4.29 -17.33
N GLY A 367 -9.29 -3.29 -17.22
CA GLY A 367 -9.52 -1.92 -17.69
C GLY A 367 -9.99 -0.94 -16.62
N MET A 368 -10.04 -1.35 -15.35
CA MET A 368 -10.51 -0.50 -14.23
C MET A 368 -9.71 0.80 -14.07
N ILE A 369 -8.41 0.78 -14.33
CA ILE A 369 -7.58 1.98 -14.23
C ILE A 369 -6.42 1.89 -15.23
N THR A 370 -5.98 3.04 -15.74
CA THR A 370 -4.90 3.14 -16.73
C THR A 370 -3.57 2.67 -16.13
N LEU A 371 -2.78 2.00 -16.97
CA LEU A 371 -1.43 1.53 -16.71
C LEU A 371 -0.38 2.30 -17.52
N ASP A 372 -0.73 3.51 -17.98
CA ASP A 372 0.26 4.44 -18.53
C ASP A 372 1.33 4.77 -17.47
N GLY A 373 2.60 4.75 -17.86
CA GLY A 373 3.72 4.90 -16.92
C GLY A 373 3.90 3.69 -15.99
N VAL A 374 3.50 2.49 -16.43
CA VAL A 374 3.70 1.23 -15.68
C VAL A 374 4.46 0.24 -16.53
N ILE A 375 5.52 -0.35 -15.99
CA ILE A 375 6.26 -1.46 -16.63
C ILE A 375 5.31 -2.65 -16.82
N PRO A 376 5.04 -3.07 -18.08
CA PRO A 376 4.06 -4.11 -18.34
C PRO A 376 4.63 -5.52 -18.19
N LEU A 377 3.73 -6.46 -17.94
CA LEU A 377 3.92 -7.87 -18.29
C LEU A 377 2.98 -8.22 -19.44
N GLY A 378 1.68 -8.15 -19.20
CA GLY A 378 0.64 -8.50 -20.15
C GLY A 378 0.11 -7.35 -20.98
N GLY A 379 0.29 -6.09 -20.54
CA GLY A 379 -0.32 -4.91 -21.14
C GLY A 379 -1.85 -4.98 -21.18
N ALA A 380 -2.37 -5.75 -22.14
CA ALA A 380 -3.77 -6.07 -22.32
C ALA A 380 -4.35 -7.10 -21.32
N THR A 381 -3.62 -7.50 -20.27
CA THR A 381 -4.16 -8.35 -19.18
C THR A 381 -3.78 -7.86 -17.79
N ASP A 382 -2.90 -6.86 -17.72
CA ASP A 382 -2.46 -6.26 -16.46
C ASP A 382 -3.61 -5.47 -15.83
N THR A 383 -3.63 -5.45 -14.51
CA THR A 383 -4.57 -4.65 -13.69
C THR A 383 -3.80 -4.06 -12.51
N ALA A 384 -4.26 -2.94 -11.94
CA ALA A 384 -3.69 -2.36 -10.73
C ALA A 384 -4.65 -2.50 -9.53
N GLY A 385 -4.16 -3.09 -8.46
CA GLY A 385 -4.93 -3.41 -7.25
C GLY A 385 -4.36 -2.75 -6.00
N VAL A 386 -5.11 -2.83 -4.90
CA VAL A 386 -4.72 -2.31 -3.60
C VAL A 386 -4.79 -3.40 -2.52
N PHE A 387 -3.76 -3.45 -1.67
CA PHE A 387 -3.76 -4.22 -0.43
C PHE A 387 -4.21 -3.36 0.76
N SER A 388 -4.92 -3.99 1.70
CA SER A 388 -5.37 -3.37 2.94
C SER A 388 -5.55 -4.42 4.06
N ARG A 389 -5.58 -3.97 5.31
CA ARG A 389 -5.91 -4.81 6.47
C ARG A 389 -7.39 -4.79 6.86
N ASP A 390 -8.14 -3.78 6.44
CA ASP A 390 -9.50 -3.54 6.91
C ASP A 390 -10.48 -3.49 5.73
N PRO A 391 -11.60 -4.23 5.79
CA PRO A 391 -12.53 -4.34 4.66
C PRO A 391 -13.20 -3.01 4.29
N TYR A 392 -13.54 -2.17 5.27
CA TYR A 392 -14.15 -0.86 5.01
C TYR A 392 -13.13 0.11 4.44
N LYS A 393 -11.93 0.17 5.03
CA LYS A 393 -10.85 1.03 4.52
C LYS A 393 -10.45 0.63 3.11
N TRP A 394 -10.43 -0.67 2.84
CA TRP A 394 -10.14 -1.22 1.52
C TRP A 394 -11.18 -0.81 0.47
N ALA A 395 -12.47 -1.03 0.77
CA ALA A 395 -13.57 -0.62 -0.09
C ALA A 395 -13.56 0.90 -0.32
N TYR A 396 -13.39 1.69 0.75
CA TYR A 396 -13.31 3.14 0.67
C TYR A 396 -12.17 3.60 -0.24
N PHE A 397 -10.94 3.10 -0.02
CA PHE A 397 -9.80 3.45 -0.86
C PHE A 397 -10.05 3.09 -2.33
N ALA A 398 -10.49 1.87 -2.61
CA ALA A 398 -10.71 1.41 -3.97
C ALA A 398 -11.79 2.24 -4.69
N LYS A 399 -12.91 2.53 -4.04
CA LYS A 399 -14.02 3.31 -4.63
C LYS A 399 -13.67 4.78 -4.85
N GLN A 400 -12.76 5.35 -4.07
CA GLN A 400 -12.22 6.69 -4.32
C GLN A 400 -11.14 6.68 -5.43
N TRP A 401 -10.32 5.63 -5.46
CA TRP A 401 -9.20 5.53 -6.40
C TRP A 401 -9.64 5.20 -7.82
N TYR A 402 -10.57 4.28 -8.00
CA TYR A 402 -11.10 3.93 -9.31
C TYR A 402 -12.13 4.97 -9.78
N THR A 403 -11.94 5.49 -11.00
CA THR A 403 -12.81 6.49 -11.60
C THR A 403 -12.93 6.27 -13.11
N PRO A 404 -14.13 6.47 -13.71
CA PRO A 404 -14.32 6.33 -15.15
C PRO A 404 -13.33 7.12 -16.01
N SER A 405 -12.90 8.30 -15.54
CA SER A 405 -11.94 9.16 -16.26
C SER A 405 -10.55 8.54 -16.40
N LEU A 406 -10.23 7.52 -15.62
CA LEU A 406 -8.95 6.80 -15.66
C LEU A 406 -9.11 5.36 -16.16
N HIS A 407 -10.27 4.92 -16.62
CA HIS A 407 -10.41 3.58 -17.21
C HIS A 407 -9.42 3.40 -18.38
N GLN A 408 -8.83 2.22 -18.48
CA GLN A 408 -7.93 1.90 -19.59
C GLN A 408 -8.71 1.86 -20.91
N SER A 409 -8.13 2.43 -21.96
CA SER A 409 -8.71 2.41 -23.30
C SER A 409 -9.01 0.99 -23.80
N SER A 410 -10.14 0.83 -24.49
CA SER A 410 -10.50 -0.39 -25.22
C SER A 410 -9.46 -0.77 -26.27
N ASN A 411 -8.73 0.21 -26.81
CA ASN A 411 -7.65 -0.04 -27.78
C ASN A 411 -6.47 -0.81 -27.17
N VAL A 412 -6.27 -0.70 -25.85
CA VAL A 412 -5.22 -1.43 -25.13
C VAL A 412 -5.74 -2.77 -24.66
N THR A 413 -6.94 -2.81 -24.08
CA THR A 413 -7.48 -4.05 -23.49
C THR A 413 -8.02 -5.02 -24.52
N GLY A 414 -8.42 -4.53 -25.71
CA GLY A 414 -9.19 -5.28 -26.70
C GLY A 414 -10.67 -5.47 -26.32
N LEU A 415 -11.09 -5.04 -25.12
CA LEU A 415 -12.43 -5.31 -24.59
C LEU A 415 -13.36 -4.11 -24.77
N ALA A 416 -14.66 -4.38 -24.67
CA ALA A 416 -15.68 -3.33 -24.62
C ALA A 416 -15.40 -2.35 -23.46
N ALA A 417 -15.75 -1.08 -23.65
CA ALA A 417 -15.58 -0.04 -22.64
C ALA A 417 -16.15 -0.49 -21.28
N LEU A 418 -15.39 -0.26 -20.21
CA LEU A 418 -15.76 -0.72 -18.89
C LEU A 418 -16.86 0.17 -18.30
N SER A 419 -17.95 -0.45 -17.85
CA SER A 419 -19.00 0.17 -17.03
C SER A 419 -18.98 -0.46 -15.65
N VAL A 420 -18.99 0.38 -14.61
CA VAL A 420 -18.86 -0.05 -13.21
C VAL A 420 -20.01 0.54 -12.38
N PRO A 421 -21.16 -0.14 -12.27
CA PRO A 421 -22.26 0.32 -11.46
C PRO A 421 -21.92 0.24 -9.96
N ASP A 422 -22.35 1.26 -9.20
CA ASP A 422 -22.29 1.29 -7.74
C ASP A 422 -23.71 1.20 -7.17
N ASN A 423 -24.16 -0.02 -6.89
CA ASN A 423 -25.47 -0.27 -6.30
C ASN A 423 -25.47 -1.55 -5.45
N ASP A 424 -26.58 -1.81 -4.77
CA ASP A 424 -26.78 -2.99 -3.92
C ASP A 424 -27.50 -4.14 -4.66
N GLY A 425 -27.36 -4.20 -5.99
CA GLY A 425 -27.85 -5.29 -6.85
C GLY A 425 -27.01 -6.56 -6.69
N PHE A 426 -27.00 -7.13 -5.48
CA PHE A 426 -26.11 -8.23 -5.10
C PHE A 426 -26.41 -9.54 -5.85
N PRO A 427 -25.38 -10.36 -6.13
CA PRO A 427 -25.55 -11.67 -6.76
C PRO A 427 -26.50 -12.58 -5.97
N LYS A 428 -27.27 -13.43 -6.67
CA LYS A 428 -28.23 -14.38 -6.06
C LYS A 428 -27.71 -15.82 -5.98
N THR A 429 -26.60 -16.10 -6.65
CA THR A 429 -26.02 -17.45 -6.70
C THR A 429 -24.55 -17.44 -6.26
N ILE A 430 -24.18 -18.37 -5.38
CA ILE A 430 -22.79 -18.73 -5.11
C ILE A 430 -22.42 -19.85 -6.09
N LEU A 431 -21.49 -19.59 -7.01
CA LEU A 431 -20.90 -20.63 -7.84
C LEU A 431 -19.81 -21.35 -7.05
N PHE A 432 -20.01 -22.65 -6.82
CA PHE A 432 -19.07 -23.53 -6.12
C PHE A 432 -18.41 -24.48 -7.14
N PRO A 433 -17.19 -24.18 -7.62
CA PRO A 433 -16.47 -25.01 -8.58
C PRO A 433 -15.81 -26.22 -7.88
N THR A 434 -16.39 -27.40 -8.12
CA THR A 434 -15.99 -28.69 -7.52
C THR A 434 -14.62 -29.21 -7.93
N ASP A 435 -14.00 -28.61 -8.93
CA ASP A 435 -12.62 -28.86 -9.36
C ASP A 435 -11.60 -27.95 -8.67
N TYR A 436 -12.04 -26.97 -7.87
CA TYR A 436 -11.19 -26.08 -7.07
C TYR A 436 -11.48 -26.12 -5.57
N LEU A 437 -12.62 -26.68 -5.17
CA LEU A 437 -13.07 -26.83 -3.79
C LEU A 437 -13.54 -28.28 -3.57
N PRO A 438 -13.41 -28.86 -2.36
CA PRO A 438 -13.16 -28.22 -1.05
C PRO A 438 -11.72 -27.77 -0.81
N LEU A 439 -11.47 -27.05 0.30
CA LEU A 439 -10.13 -26.68 0.74
C LEU A 439 -9.29 -27.91 1.09
N ASN A 440 -7.98 -27.81 0.83
CA ASN A 440 -7.06 -28.93 1.05
C ASN A 440 -6.80 -29.20 2.55
N ASN A 441 -6.96 -28.19 3.42
CA ASN A 441 -6.92 -28.36 4.87
C ASN A 441 -8.32 -28.54 5.45
N SER A 442 -8.61 -29.74 5.97
CA SER A 442 -9.88 -30.03 6.64
C SER A 442 -10.20 -29.12 7.84
N ALA A 443 -9.20 -28.52 8.49
CA ALA A 443 -9.42 -27.55 9.57
C ALA A 443 -9.89 -26.18 9.04
N ALA A 444 -9.61 -25.86 7.78
CA ALA A 444 -10.02 -24.62 7.14
C ALA A 444 -11.42 -24.73 6.52
N GLU A 445 -11.87 -25.93 6.13
CA GLU A 445 -13.17 -26.15 5.48
C GLU A 445 -14.36 -25.60 6.29
N PRO A 446 -14.46 -25.82 7.63
CA PRO A 446 -15.56 -25.24 8.42
C PRO A 446 -15.62 -23.71 8.40
N ILE A 447 -14.47 -23.04 8.18
CA ILE A 447 -14.40 -21.58 8.05
C ILE A 447 -15.02 -21.13 6.73
N LEU A 448 -14.73 -21.85 5.63
CA LEU A 448 -15.36 -21.60 4.33
C LEU A 448 -16.86 -21.90 4.36
N ASP A 449 -17.27 -23.01 4.98
CA ASP A 449 -18.69 -23.36 5.14
C ASP A 449 -19.45 -22.28 5.90
N ALA A 450 -18.86 -21.73 6.97
CA ALA A 450 -19.45 -20.62 7.72
C ALA A 450 -19.60 -19.35 6.87
N LEU A 451 -18.60 -19.03 6.03
CA LEU A 451 -18.72 -17.91 5.09
C LEU A 451 -19.88 -18.14 4.11
N ILE A 452 -19.94 -19.32 3.47
CA ILE A 452 -20.99 -19.66 2.50
C ILE A 452 -22.37 -19.58 3.16
N ALA A 453 -22.53 -20.12 4.37
CA ALA A 453 -23.79 -20.04 5.12
C ALA A 453 -24.19 -18.59 5.42
N ASN A 454 -23.24 -17.76 5.85
CA ASN A 454 -23.49 -16.34 6.09
C ASN A 454 -23.88 -15.60 4.81
N MET A 455 -23.18 -15.82 3.70
CA MET A 455 -23.53 -15.24 2.40
C MET A 455 -24.93 -15.65 1.94
N SER A 456 -25.26 -16.95 2.04
CA SER A 456 -26.59 -17.46 1.73
C SER A 456 -27.68 -16.82 2.60
N SER A 457 -27.44 -16.68 3.90
CA SER A 457 -28.40 -16.08 4.82
C SER A 457 -28.56 -14.57 4.62
N LEU A 458 -27.46 -13.83 4.43
CA LEU A 458 -27.46 -12.37 4.37
C LEU A 458 -28.02 -11.84 3.05
N PHE A 459 -27.70 -12.50 1.93
CA PHE A 459 -28.08 -12.03 0.60
C PHE A 459 -29.16 -12.90 -0.08
N GLY A 460 -29.67 -13.92 0.63
CA GLY A 460 -30.67 -14.85 0.09
C GLY A 460 -30.13 -15.69 -1.06
N MET A 461 -28.86 -16.11 -0.99
CA MET A 461 -28.19 -16.76 -2.11
C MET A 461 -28.37 -18.28 -2.10
N THR A 462 -28.46 -18.85 -3.31
CA THR A 462 -28.40 -20.30 -3.51
C THR A 462 -27.00 -20.76 -3.90
N VAL A 463 -26.58 -21.94 -3.47
CA VAL A 463 -25.28 -22.52 -3.86
C VAL A 463 -25.46 -23.43 -5.07
N LYS A 464 -24.78 -23.11 -6.17
CA LYS A 464 -24.74 -23.92 -7.39
C LYS A 464 -23.37 -24.57 -7.53
N ARG A 465 -23.33 -25.89 -7.29
CA ARG A 465 -22.14 -26.71 -7.50
C ARG A 465 -22.01 -27.05 -8.98
N PHE A 466 -20.81 -26.87 -9.53
CA PHE A 466 -20.51 -27.21 -10.92
C PHE A 466 -19.04 -27.57 -11.07
N ASN A 467 -18.66 -28.17 -12.21
CA ASN A 467 -17.26 -28.37 -12.55
C ASN A 467 -16.87 -27.32 -13.59
N PHE A 468 -15.96 -26.41 -13.24
CA PHE A 468 -15.62 -25.27 -14.09
C PHE A 468 -14.91 -25.74 -15.36
N THR A 469 -13.93 -26.62 -15.21
CA THR A 469 -13.16 -27.20 -16.32
C THR A 469 -14.07 -27.89 -17.34
N ALA A 470 -14.97 -28.77 -16.89
CA ALA A 470 -15.92 -29.46 -17.75
C ALA A 470 -16.90 -28.50 -18.42
N THR A 471 -17.31 -27.44 -17.72
CA THR A 471 -18.20 -26.40 -18.27
C THR A 471 -17.55 -25.65 -19.42
N VAL A 472 -16.28 -25.27 -19.27
CA VAL A 472 -15.51 -24.65 -20.35
C VAL A 472 -15.31 -25.62 -21.49
N GLN A 473 -14.94 -26.88 -21.22
CA GLN A 473 -14.73 -27.91 -22.25
C GLN A 473 -15.99 -28.26 -23.04
N ALA A 474 -17.17 -28.09 -22.45
CA ALA A 474 -18.45 -28.28 -23.12
C ALA A 474 -18.86 -27.10 -24.04
N ALA A 475 -18.10 -25.99 -24.04
CA ALA A 475 -18.41 -24.87 -24.90
C ALA A 475 -18.35 -25.27 -26.39
N VAL A 476 -19.33 -24.80 -27.17
CA VAL A 476 -19.36 -25.03 -28.62
C VAL A 476 -18.26 -24.22 -29.33
N ASN A 477 -17.90 -23.06 -28.79
CA ASN A 477 -16.88 -22.19 -29.37
C ASN A 477 -15.48 -22.81 -29.27
N PRO A 478 -14.82 -23.17 -30.39
CA PRO A 478 -13.48 -23.77 -30.39
C PRO A 478 -12.40 -22.87 -29.81
N ALA A 479 -12.60 -21.54 -29.81
CA ALA A 479 -11.67 -20.60 -29.18
C ALA A 479 -11.73 -20.65 -27.64
N VAL A 480 -12.75 -21.29 -27.07
CA VAL A 480 -13.01 -21.31 -25.62
C VAL A 480 -12.86 -22.70 -25.02
N ASN A 481 -13.29 -23.74 -25.74
CA ASN A 481 -13.43 -25.09 -25.19
C ASN A 481 -12.12 -25.80 -24.82
N ASN A 482 -10.98 -25.21 -25.14
CA ASN A 482 -9.67 -25.67 -24.70
C ASN A 482 -8.98 -24.60 -23.85
N ILE A 483 -9.33 -24.57 -22.56
CA ILE A 483 -8.79 -23.59 -21.61
C ILE A 483 -7.26 -23.66 -21.45
N VAL A 484 -6.67 -24.85 -21.59
CA VAL A 484 -5.21 -25.02 -21.52
C VAL A 484 -4.54 -24.35 -22.72
N ALA A 485 -5.09 -24.53 -23.93
CA ALA A 485 -4.60 -23.86 -25.13
C ALA A 485 -4.80 -22.34 -25.05
N LEU A 486 -5.92 -21.88 -24.51
CA LEU A 486 -6.17 -20.45 -24.29
C LEU A 486 -5.16 -19.82 -23.31
N ASN A 487 -4.86 -20.52 -22.21
CA ASN A 487 -3.89 -20.08 -21.20
C ASN A 487 -2.45 -20.08 -21.71
N ASN A 488 -2.02 -21.13 -22.42
CA ASN A 488 -0.63 -21.28 -22.85
C ASN A 488 -0.33 -20.64 -24.21
N GLY A 489 -1.36 -20.46 -25.05
CA GLY A 489 -1.27 -19.84 -26.36
C GLY A 489 -1.54 -18.33 -26.27
N PRO A 490 -2.78 -17.87 -26.48
CA PRO A 490 -3.13 -16.45 -26.48
C PRO A 490 -2.60 -15.64 -25.30
N LEU A 491 -2.87 -16.05 -24.06
CA LEU A 491 -2.40 -15.33 -22.88
C LEU A 491 -0.86 -15.31 -22.79
N GLY A 492 -0.22 -16.43 -23.15
CA GLY A 492 1.24 -16.52 -23.23
C GLY A 492 1.85 -15.58 -24.27
N ILE A 493 1.22 -15.47 -25.45
CA ILE A 493 1.65 -14.56 -26.53
C ILE A 493 1.49 -13.11 -26.10
N ILE A 494 0.33 -12.74 -25.53
CA ILE A 494 0.06 -11.38 -25.04
C ILE A 494 1.15 -10.95 -24.04
N ASN A 495 1.40 -11.79 -23.04
CA ASN A 495 2.40 -11.50 -22.00
C ASN A 495 3.83 -11.48 -22.53
N SER A 496 4.18 -12.38 -23.46
CA SER A 496 5.53 -12.45 -24.00
C SER A 496 5.83 -11.28 -24.94
N TYR A 497 4.86 -10.94 -25.80
CA TYR A 497 4.99 -9.86 -26.77
C TYR A 497 5.17 -8.50 -26.10
N THR A 498 4.23 -8.09 -25.25
CA THR A 498 4.27 -6.77 -24.63
C THR A 498 5.54 -6.59 -23.79
N GLN A 499 5.88 -7.58 -22.96
CA GLN A 499 7.07 -7.47 -22.12
C GLN A 499 8.38 -7.46 -22.93
N TRP A 500 8.47 -8.23 -24.03
CA TRP A 500 9.64 -8.20 -24.89
C TRP A 500 9.80 -6.85 -25.58
N GLU A 501 8.75 -6.33 -26.21
CA GLU A 501 8.82 -5.07 -26.94
C GLU A 501 9.14 -3.88 -26.03
N VAL A 502 8.54 -3.84 -24.83
CA VAL A 502 8.69 -2.69 -23.92
C VAL A 502 9.98 -2.77 -23.08
N ILE A 503 10.40 -3.97 -22.66
CA ILE A 503 11.52 -4.14 -21.72
C ILE A 503 12.62 -5.04 -22.29
N GLY A 504 12.26 -6.26 -22.70
CA GLY A 504 13.24 -7.30 -23.04
C GLY A 504 14.19 -6.88 -24.17
N LYS A 505 13.65 -6.44 -25.30
CA LYS A 505 14.42 -6.00 -26.46
C LYS A 505 15.24 -4.74 -26.18
N PRO A 506 14.69 -3.65 -25.59
CA PRO A 506 15.49 -2.49 -25.19
C PRO A 506 16.63 -2.84 -24.23
N LEU A 507 16.37 -3.66 -23.20
CA LEU A 507 17.38 -4.05 -22.22
C LEU A 507 18.48 -4.88 -22.85
N VAL A 508 18.13 -5.97 -23.54
CA VAL A 508 19.11 -6.87 -24.15
C VAL A 508 19.98 -6.12 -25.17
N THR A 509 19.37 -5.28 -26.02
CA THR A 509 20.10 -4.54 -27.05
C THR A 509 21.04 -3.49 -26.44
N THR A 510 20.54 -2.71 -25.48
CA THR A 510 21.32 -1.65 -24.84
C THR A 510 22.45 -2.23 -24.00
N TRP A 511 22.17 -3.29 -23.25
CA TRP A 511 23.17 -3.97 -22.43
C TRP A 511 24.27 -4.58 -23.29
N ALA A 512 23.93 -5.29 -24.37
CA ALA A 512 24.90 -5.84 -25.30
C ALA A 512 25.82 -4.76 -25.89
N ARG A 513 25.26 -3.59 -26.24
CA ARG A 513 26.04 -2.44 -26.73
C ARG A 513 27.00 -1.89 -25.68
N LEU A 514 26.61 -1.86 -24.41
CA LEU A 514 27.42 -1.29 -23.32
C LEU A 514 28.46 -2.27 -22.77
N PHE A 515 28.23 -3.59 -22.93
CA PHE A 515 29.01 -4.63 -22.25
C PHE A 515 29.44 -5.76 -23.19
N ASP A 516 30.12 -5.43 -24.29
CA ASP A 516 30.79 -6.38 -25.20
C ASP A 516 29.91 -7.53 -25.72
N GLY A 517 28.65 -7.24 -26.06
CA GLY A 517 27.71 -8.23 -26.59
C GLY A 517 27.11 -9.17 -25.53
N ARG A 518 27.34 -8.93 -24.24
CA ARG A 518 26.81 -9.77 -23.16
C ARG A 518 25.29 -9.63 -23.00
N PHE A 519 24.67 -10.71 -22.54
CA PHE A 519 23.28 -10.70 -22.09
C PHE A 519 23.19 -10.08 -20.68
N PRO A 520 22.13 -9.30 -20.36
CA PRO A 520 21.97 -8.67 -19.05
C PRO A 520 21.84 -9.70 -17.91
N PRO A 521 22.41 -9.42 -16.71
CA PRO A 521 22.16 -10.21 -15.53
C PRO A 521 20.72 -9.96 -15.05
N ILE A 522 19.85 -10.96 -15.25
CA ILE A 522 18.44 -10.94 -14.85
C ILE A 522 18.07 -12.29 -14.24
N ASP A 523 17.01 -12.34 -13.43
CA ASP A 523 16.54 -13.53 -12.73
C ASP A 523 16.19 -14.68 -13.71
N SER A 524 16.32 -15.92 -13.23
CA SER A 524 16.12 -17.13 -14.05
C SER A 524 14.72 -17.22 -14.66
N ALA A 525 13.71 -16.67 -13.98
CA ALA A 525 12.31 -16.69 -14.41
C ALA A 525 12.06 -16.01 -15.77
N ARG A 526 12.93 -15.09 -16.21
CA ARG A 526 12.83 -14.41 -17.52
C ARG A 526 13.96 -14.76 -18.48
N ARG A 527 15.14 -15.08 -17.95
CA ARG A 527 16.39 -15.26 -18.71
C ARG A 527 16.27 -16.21 -19.91
N ALA A 528 15.73 -17.41 -19.70
CA ALA A 528 15.64 -18.43 -20.75
C ALA A 528 14.68 -18.01 -21.87
N GLY A 529 13.51 -17.48 -21.50
CA GLY A 529 12.47 -17.06 -22.46
C GLY A 529 12.92 -15.90 -23.34
N TRP A 530 13.63 -14.93 -22.77
CA TRP A 530 14.17 -13.79 -23.53
C TRP A 530 15.37 -14.17 -24.40
N ARG A 531 16.25 -15.05 -23.93
CA ARG A 531 17.37 -15.56 -24.74
C ARG A 531 16.89 -16.35 -25.96
N ALA A 532 15.79 -17.07 -25.84
CA ALA A 532 15.18 -17.86 -26.90
C ALA A 532 14.00 -17.16 -27.59
N TYR A 533 13.86 -15.84 -27.39
CA TYR A 533 12.70 -15.12 -27.91
C TYR A 533 12.67 -15.15 -29.44
N ASN A 534 11.50 -15.46 -30.00
CA ASN A 534 11.29 -15.57 -31.43
C ASN A 534 10.26 -14.53 -31.90
N GLU A 535 10.75 -13.44 -32.50
CA GLU A 535 9.91 -12.33 -32.99
C GLU A 535 8.98 -12.73 -34.14
N THR A 536 9.31 -13.79 -34.90
CA THR A 536 8.42 -14.30 -35.95
C THR A 536 7.21 -15.02 -35.35
N ARG A 537 7.44 -15.82 -34.29
CA ARG A 537 6.38 -16.54 -33.57
C ARG A 537 5.52 -15.57 -32.74
N ASN A 538 6.15 -14.66 -32.03
CA ASN A 538 5.50 -13.64 -31.22
C ASN A 538 5.49 -12.30 -31.99
N SER A 539 4.87 -12.30 -33.17
CA SER A 539 4.73 -11.11 -34.00
C SER A 539 3.54 -10.26 -33.54
N PHE A 540 3.48 -9.01 -34.00
CA PHE A 540 2.30 -8.15 -33.78
C PHE A 540 1.00 -8.78 -34.30
N THR A 541 1.06 -9.51 -35.42
CA THR A 541 -0.09 -10.27 -35.94
C THR A 541 -0.51 -11.38 -34.97
N ALA A 542 0.44 -12.14 -34.42
CA ALA A 542 0.12 -13.17 -33.44
C ALA A 542 -0.48 -12.57 -32.16
N TYR A 543 0.03 -11.41 -31.73
CA TYR A 543 -0.53 -10.65 -30.60
C TYR A 543 -1.98 -10.22 -30.85
N ASN A 544 -2.30 -9.64 -32.00
CA ASN A 544 -3.68 -9.23 -32.32
C ASN A 544 -4.63 -10.43 -32.41
N ASN A 545 -4.20 -11.53 -33.04
CA ASN A 545 -4.97 -12.77 -33.08
C ASN A 545 -5.23 -13.34 -31.67
N ALA A 546 -4.24 -13.23 -30.78
CA ALA A 546 -4.38 -13.65 -29.38
C ALA A 546 -5.39 -12.78 -28.62
N LEU A 547 -5.40 -11.46 -28.86
CA LEU A 547 -6.40 -10.56 -28.30
C LEU A 547 -7.81 -10.94 -28.75
N GLU A 548 -8.02 -11.20 -30.04
CA GLU A 548 -9.33 -11.63 -30.57
C GLU A 548 -9.83 -12.93 -29.92
N GLN A 549 -8.95 -13.93 -29.79
CA GLN A 549 -9.29 -15.20 -29.13
C GLN A 549 -9.65 -14.99 -27.65
N LYS A 550 -8.87 -14.17 -26.94
CA LYS A 550 -9.17 -13.82 -25.55
C LYS A 550 -10.51 -13.09 -25.44
N ASN A 551 -10.80 -12.15 -26.33
CA ASN A 551 -12.04 -11.39 -26.32
C ASN A 551 -13.26 -12.31 -26.48
N ALA A 552 -13.21 -13.28 -27.40
CA ALA A 552 -14.25 -14.29 -27.56
C ALA A 552 -14.45 -15.13 -26.28
N ALA A 553 -13.36 -15.40 -25.54
CA ALA A 553 -13.44 -16.10 -24.26
C ALA A 553 -14.08 -15.23 -23.16
N VAL A 554 -13.76 -13.94 -23.10
CA VAL A 554 -14.42 -12.98 -22.19
C VAL A 554 -15.92 -12.92 -22.46
N GLU A 555 -16.32 -12.74 -23.72
CA GLU A 555 -17.74 -12.69 -24.11
C GLU A 555 -18.47 -13.97 -23.73
N TRP A 556 -17.87 -15.13 -23.98
CA TRP A 556 -18.44 -16.41 -23.55
C TRP A 556 -18.60 -16.48 -22.02
N TYR A 557 -17.59 -16.10 -21.26
CA TYR A 557 -17.66 -16.14 -19.79
C TYR A 557 -18.74 -15.22 -19.24
N GLU A 558 -18.84 -14.01 -19.78
CA GLU A 558 -19.86 -13.02 -19.44
C GLU A 558 -21.28 -13.43 -19.88
N THR A 559 -21.40 -14.36 -20.84
CA THR A 559 -22.71 -14.84 -21.33
C THR A 559 -23.17 -16.09 -20.59
N TYR A 560 -22.27 -17.03 -20.33
CA TYR A 560 -22.64 -18.40 -19.92
C TYR A 560 -22.22 -18.76 -18.49
N VAL A 561 -21.26 -18.03 -17.89
CA VAL A 561 -20.75 -18.34 -16.54
C VAL A 561 -21.15 -17.25 -15.55
N GLN A 562 -20.71 -16.01 -15.78
CA GLN A 562 -21.05 -14.87 -14.93
C GLN A 562 -21.75 -13.79 -15.75
N TYR A 563 -23.06 -13.96 -15.93
CA TYR A 563 -23.91 -13.05 -16.68
C TYR A 563 -24.60 -12.01 -15.80
N SER A 564 -25.10 -10.96 -16.44
CA SER A 564 -25.93 -9.93 -15.81
C SER A 564 -27.41 -10.26 -15.95
N THR A 565 -28.22 -9.85 -14.98
CA THR A 565 -29.68 -9.83 -15.04
C THR A 565 -30.17 -8.38 -15.00
N ALA A 566 -31.49 -8.16 -15.07
CA ALA A 566 -32.05 -6.81 -14.91
C ALA A 566 -31.74 -6.21 -13.53
N ASP A 567 -31.59 -7.06 -12.50
CA ASP A 567 -31.44 -6.64 -11.11
C ASP A 567 -29.99 -6.68 -10.61
N SER A 568 -29.09 -7.37 -11.32
CA SER A 568 -27.68 -7.51 -10.91
C SER A 568 -26.74 -7.46 -12.11
N CYS A 569 -25.66 -6.69 -11.97
CA CYS A 569 -24.61 -6.71 -12.98
C CYS A 569 -23.84 -8.05 -13.02
N SER A 570 -23.87 -8.84 -11.94
CA SER A 570 -23.30 -10.20 -11.87
C SER A 570 -24.26 -11.08 -11.08
N GLU A 571 -25.01 -11.94 -11.76
CA GLU A 571 -26.01 -12.82 -11.13
C GLU A 571 -25.41 -13.80 -10.12
N SER A 572 -24.10 -14.05 -10.24
CA SER A 572 -23.36 -14.91 -9.33
C SER A 572 -22.06 -14.29 -8.82
N VAL A 573 -21.63 -14.76 -7.66
CA VAL A 573 -20.25 -14.68 -7.18
C VAL A 573 -19.68 -16.09 -7.12
N MET A 574 -18.51 -16.29 -7.71
CA MET A 574 -17.81 -17.57 -7.67
C MET A 574 -16.74 -17.55 -6.58
N LEU A 575 -16.67 -18.65 -5.82
CA LEU A 575 -15.67 -18.84 -4.77
C LEU A 575 -14.64 -19.88 -5.21
N TYR A 576 -13.36 -19.64 -4.96
CA TYR A 576 -12.32 -20.65 -5.16
C TYR A 576 -11.11 -20.39 -4.25
N ASP A 577 -10.30 -21.42 -3.99
CA ASP A 577 -8.99 -21.26 -3.33
C ASP A 577 -7.88 -21.06 -4.36
N ILE A 578 -7.06 -20.03 -4.17
CA ILE A 578 -5.94 -19.73 -5.06
C ILE A 578 -4.70 -20.61 -4.86
N GLY A 579 -4.82 -21.64 -4.03
CA GLY A 579 -3.83 -22.70 -3.85
C GLY A 579 -3.16 -22.70 -2.47
N THR A 580 -3.71 -22.01 -1.47
CA THR A 580 -3.20 -22.17 -0.08
C THR A 580 -3.91 -23.32 0.61
N GLY A 581 -5.21 -23.47 0.39
CA GLY A 581 -6.07 -24.46 1.05
C GLY A 581 -6.07 -24.37 2.57
N GLY A 582 -5.59 -23.28 3.18
CA GLY A 582 -5.33 -23.19 4.62
C GLY A 582 -4.07 -23.93 5.10
N LEU A 583 -3.09 -24.17 4.22
CA LEU A 583 -1.78 -24.75 4.55
C LEU A 583 -0.66 -23.70 4.42
N PRO A 584 0.44 -23.83 5.19
CA PRO A 584 1.61 -22.97 5.03
C PRO A 584 2.27 -23.18 3.66
N SER A 585 2.80 -22.10 3.09
CA SER A 585 3.64 -22.15 1.89
C SER A 585 4.98 -21.49 2.21
N TYR A 586 6.07 -22.20 1.93
CA TYR A 586 7.40 -21.87 2.44
C TYR A 586 8.26 -21.15 1.42
N ARG A 587 9.15 -20.31 1.92
CA ARG A 587 10.21 -19.72 1.08
C ARG A 587 11.27 -20.72 0.64
N GLU A 588 11.37 -21.87 1.31
CA GLU A 588 12.30 -22.93 0.96
C GLU A 588 11.62 -23.98 0.08
N GLN A 589 12.23 -24.29 -1.06
CA GLN A 589 11.65 -25.21 -2.04
C GLN A 589 11.29 -26.57 -1.44
N ASN A 590 12.22 -27.17 -0.69
CA ASN A 590 12.06 -28.52 -0.17
C ASN A 590 10.94 -28.66 0.87
N LEU A 591 10.64 -27.60 1.64
CA LEU A 591 9.58 -27.63 2.64
C LEU A 591 8.18 -27.71 2.03
N ASN A 592 8.02 -27.30 0.75
CA ASN A 592 6.75 -27.37 0.03
C ASN A 592 6.42 -28.78 -0.49
N ASN A 593 7.34 -29.76 -0.37
CA ASN A 593 7.08 -31.16 -0.73
C ASN A 593 6.39 -31.94 0.40
N ASN A 594 6.07 -31.28 1.52
CA ASN A 594 5.39 -31.86 2.67
C ASN A 594 3.86 -31.90 2.42
N PRO A 595 3.15 -33.00 2.73
CA PRO A 595 1.68 -33.05 2.63
C PRO A 595 0.94 -32.02 3.49
N ASN A 596 1.58 -31.48 4.52
CA ASN A 596 1.07 -30.42 5.40
C ASN A 596 1.50 -29.02 4.96
N ALA A 597 2.00 -28.87 3.73
CA ALA A 597 2.34 -27.60 3.10
C ALA A 597 1.62 -27.47 1.76
N SER A 598 1.57 -26.26 1.22
CA SER A 598 1.09 -26.03 -0.15
C SER A 598 2.10 -25.28 -1.01
N PHE A 599 2.21 -25.71 -2.27
CA PHE A 599 2.90 -24.95 -3.30
C PHE A 599 1.86 -24.19 -4.13
N LEU A 600 1.97 -22.86 -4.17
CA LEU A 600 0.93 -21.98 -4.70
C LEU A 600 0.69 -22.13 -6.21
N ALA A 601 1.65 -22.69 -6.96
CA ALA A 601 1.56 -22.87 -8.40
C ALA A 601 1.07 -24.27 -8.82
N ILE A 602 0.30 -24.94 -7.96
CA ILE A 602 -0.31 -26.24 -8.27
C ILE A 602 -1.70 -26.03 -8.92
N THR A 603 -1.94 -26.76 -10.01
CA THR A 603 -3.30 -26.94 -10.56
C THR A 603 -4.02 -28.00 -9.73
N PRO A 604 -5.17 -27.70 -9.11
CA PRO A 604 -5.93 -28.68 -8.34
C PRO A 604 -6.28 -29.93 -9.15
N LYS A 605 -6.43 -31.07 -8.47
CA LYS A 605 -6.80 -32.33 -9.13
C LYS A 605 -8.19 -32.19 -9.77
N GLY A 606 -8.26 -32.39 -11.09
CA GLY A 606 -9.50 -32.28 -11.86
C GLY A 606 -9.74 -30.92 -12.49
N ALA A 607 -8.94 -29.90 -12.12
CA ALA A 607 -8.90 -28.63 -12.83
C ALA A 607 -7.95 -28.68 -14.03
N ALA A 608 -8.26 -27.95 -15.10
CA ALA A 608 -7.36 -27.83 -16.25
C ALA A 608 -6.31 -26.71 -16.10
N VAL A 609 -6.60 -25.69 -15.29
CA VAL A 609 -5.70 -24.56 -15.02
C VAL A 609 -5.78 -24.18 -13.54
N THR A 610 -4.76 -23.48 -13.03
CA THR A 610 -4.82 -22.88 -11.69
C THR A 610 -5.98 -21.88 -11.59
N GLY A 611 -6.60 -21.72 -10.42
CA GLY A 611 -7.70 -20.76 -10.24
C GLY A 611 -7.24 -19.32 -10.50
N ALA A 612 -5.96 -19.05 -10.20
CA ALA A 612 -5.26 -17.83 -10.56
C ALA A 612 -5.41 -17.42 -12.04
N SER A 613 -5.46 -18.39 -12.96
CA SER A 613 -5.57 -18.15 -14.41
C SER A 613 -6.95 -17.72 -14.90
N ILE A 614 -8.03 -18.01 -14.15
CA ILE A 614 -9.41 -17.78 -14.59
C ILE A 614 -9.59 -16.32 -15.00
N CYS A 615 -9.30 -15.41 -14.09
CA CYS A 615 -9.64 -14.03 -14.28
C CYS A 615 -8.71 -13.29 -15.28
N PRO A 616 -7.40 -13.59 -15.36
CA PRO A 616 -6.54 -13.21 -16.49
C PRO A 616 -7.10 -13.56 -17.88
N LEU A 617 -7.74 -14.73 -18.00
CA LEU A 617 -8.39 -15.16 -19.25
C LEU A 617 -9.68 -14.36 -19.52
N TYR A 618 -10.51 -14.19 -18.50
CA TYR A 618 -11.89 -13.72 -18.67
C TYR A 618 -12.13 -12.26 -18.28
N GLY A 619 -11.10 -11.52 -17.86
CA GLY A 619 -11.18 -10.09 -17.56
C GLY A 619 -12.03 -9.71 -16.34
N CYS A 620 -12.54 -10.69 -15.59
CA CYS A 620 -13.39 -10.52 -14.41
C CYS A 620 -12.69 -9.79 -13.24
N ALA A 621 -13.45 -9.43 -12.20
CA ALA A 621 -12.90 -8.98 -10.92
C ALA A 621 -12.73 -10.17 -9.97
N ASP A 622 -11.60 -10.24 -9.27
CA ASP A 622 -11.22 -11.36 -8.40
C ASP A 622 -10.49 -10.88 -7.15
N TYR A 623 -11.17 -11.01 -6.02
CA TYR A 623 -10.83 -10.39 -4.75
C TYR A 623 -10.46 -11.46 -3.73
N THR A 624 -9.24 -11.38 -3.20
CA THR A 624 -8.79 -12.26 -2.11
C THR A 624 -9.16 -11.64 -0.77
N ILE A 625 -9.90 -12.39 0.04
CA ILE A 625 -10.36 -11.96 1.36
C ILE A 625 -9.88 -12.95 2.44
N PRO A 626 -9.36 -12.46 3.58
CA PRO A 626 -9.11 -13.30 4.75
C PRO A 626 -10.42 -13.62 5.47
N ILE A 627 -10.62 -14.89 5.79
CA ILE A 627 -11.87 -15.42 6.37
C ILE A 627 -11.63 -16.13 7.72
N GLY A 628 -10.37 -16.38 8.07
CA GLY A 628 -9.99 -16.95 9.35
C GLY A 628 -8.52 -17.32 9.40
N GLN A 629 -8.15 -18.18 10.34
CA GLN A 629 -6.80 -18.74 10.46
C GLN A 629 -6.88 -20.12 11.12
N VAL A 630 -5.91 -20.98 10.84
CA VAL A 630 -5.81 -22.34 11.38
C VAL A 630 -4.40 -22.62 11.89
N PRO A 631 -4.25 -23.50 12.90
CA PRO A 631 -2.93 -23.86 13.40
C PRO A 631 -2.19 -24.76 12.40
N TYR A 632 -0.87 -24.63 12.35
CA TYR A 632 0.03 -25.59 11.71
C TYR A 632 1.28 -25.80 12.57
N TYR A 633 1.94 -26.95 12.44
CA TYR A 633 3.21 -27.19 13.09
C TYR A 633 4.36 -26.77 12.18
N SER A 634 5.09 -25.73 12.56
CA SER A 634 6.20 -25.20 11.77
C SER A 634 7.37 -26.19 11.71
N GLN A 635 7.86 -26.42 10.50
CA GLN A 635 9.09 -27.18 10.25
C GLN A 635 10.36 -26.34 10.45
N VAL A 636 10.21 -25.05 10.79
CA VAL A 636 11.30 -24.09 10.99
C VAL A 636 11.48 -23.78 12.47
N THR A 637 10.39 -23.40 13.17
CA THR A 637 10.44 -23.09 14.61
C THR A 637 10.19 -24.31 15.49
N TYR A 638 9.63 -25.39 14.94
CA TYR A 638 9.19 -26.58 15.69
C TYR A 638 8.13 -26.26 16.76
N HIS A 639 7.34 -25.20 16.51
CA HIS A 639 6.20 -24.80 17.33
C HIS A 639 4.92 -24.78 16.50
N THR A 640 3.77 -24.82 17.20
CA THR A 640 2.48 -24.57 16.56
C THR A 640 2.31 -23.08 16.33
N GLU A 641 2.17 -22.71 15.07
CA GLU A 641 1.96 -21.35 14.59
C GLU A 641 0.59 -21.25 13.91
N MET A 642 0.17 -20.04 13.50
CA MET A 642 -1.08 -19.82 12.77
C MET A 642 -0.81 -19.46 11.31
N VAL A 643 -1.62 -20.00 10.40
CA VAL A 643 -1.63 -19.59 8.99
C VAL A 643 -3.01 -18.99 8.64
N PRO A 644 -3.06 -17.88 7.88
CA PRO A 644 -4.32 -17.34 7.40
C PRO A 644 -5.08 -18.33 6.52
N VAL A 645 -6.42 -18.27 6.59
CA VAL A 645 -7.32 -18.89 5.63
C VAL A 645 -7.95 -17.77 4.82
N THR A 646 -7.80 -17.84 3.50
CA THR A 646 -8.33 -16.86 2.55
C THR A 646 -9.13 -17.54 1.47
N ILE A 647 -10.07 -16.82 0.87
CA ILE A 647 -10.81 -17.29 -0.31
C ILE A 647 -10.87 -16.17 -1.35
N ASN A 648 -10.98 -16.55 -2.62
CA ASN A 648 -11.19 -15.62 -3.71
C ASN A 648 -12.69 -15.50 -4.02
N MET A 649 -13.18 -14.26 -4.14
CA MET A 649 -14.53 -13.91 -4.60
C MET A 649 -14.44 -13.32 -6.00
N VAL A 650 -15.09 -13.94 -6.98
CA VAL A 650 -15.04 -13.53 -8.38
C VAL A 650 -16.41 -13.08 -8.85
N VAL A 651 -16.50 -11.92 -9.51
CA VAL A 651 -17.72 -11.41 -10.14
C VAL A 651 -17.45 -11.03 -11.59
N LYS A 652 -18.52 -10.91 -12.38
CA LYS A 652 -18.46 -10.45 -13.77
C LYS A 652 -17.65 -9.15 -13.88
N ARG A 653 -16.90 -9.02 -14.97
CA ARG A 653 -16.22 -7.76 -15.34
C ARG A 653 -17.20 -6.58 -15.29
N GLY A 654 -16.81 -5.54 -14.56
CA GLY A 654 -17.57 -4.33 -14.29
C GLY A 654 -18.27 -4.32 -12.91
N CYS A 655 -18.36 -5.44 -12.20
CA CYS A 655 -19.13 -5.52 -10.95
C CYS A 655 -18.33 -5.26 -9.66
N ASP A 656 -17.17 -4.63 -9.78
CA ASP A 656 -16.22 -4.36 -8.71
C ASP A 656 -16.85 -3.61 -7.53
N PHE A 657 -17.64 -2.56 -7.80
CA PHE A 657 -18.24 -1.74 -6.74
C PHE A 657 -19.39 -2.47 -6.04
N VAL A 658 -20.17 -3.27 -6.77
CA VAL A 658 -21.16 -4.19 -6.16
C VAL A 658 -20.47 -5.21 -5.24
N LEU A 659 -19.31 -5.75 -5.64
CA LEU A 659 -18.55 -6.67 -4.80
C LEU A 659 -17.98 -5.97 -3.56
N PHE A 660 -17.49 -4.71 -3.66
CA PHE A 660 -17.11 -3.92 -2.49
C PHE A 660 -18.29 -3.65 -1.55
N ASN A 661 -19.45 -3.27 -2.08
CA ASN A 661 -20.66 -3.09 -1.26
C ASN A 661 -21.03 -4.39 -0.54
N MET A 662 -20.90 -5.54 -1.21
CA MET A 662 -21.14 -6.86 -0.61
C MET A 662 -20.14 -7.15 0.52
N ILE A 663 -18.87 -6.77 0.36
CA ILE A 663 -17.83 -6.89 1.39
C ILE A 663 -18.14 -6.01 2.61
N GLU A 664 -18.59 -4.77 2.40
CA GLU A 664 -19.03 -3.88 3.49
C GLU A 664 -20.21 -4.49 4.25
N ARG A 665 -21.20 -5.08 3.55
CA ARG A 665 -22.32 -5.79 4.19
C ARG A 665 -21.90 -7.03 4.98
N LEU A 666 -20.90 -7.77 4.48
CA LEU A 666 -20.32 -8.89 5.22
C LEU A 666 -19.57 -8.40 6.47
N ALA A 667 -18.90 -7.25 6.40
CA ALA A 667 -18.27 -6.62 7.56
C ALA A 667 -19.30 -6.08 8.57
N ASP A 668 -20.40 -5.48 8.11
CA ASP A 668 -21.51 -5.00 8.95
C ASP A 668 -22.11 -6.15 9.78
N ALA A 669 -22.19 -7.34 9.18
CA ALA A 669 -22.66 -8.56 9.84
C ALA A 669 -21.58 -9.26 10.70
N GLY A 670 -20.37 -8.72 10.79
CA GLY A 670 -19.25 -9.28 11.54
C GLY A 670 -18.62 -10.54 10.93
N VAL A 671 -18.95 -10.86 9.67
CA VAL A 671 -18.42 -12.01 8.93
C VAL A 671 -16.98 -11.73 8.49
N LEU A 672 -16.71 -10.52 7.99
CA LEU A 672 -15.37 -10.04 7.65
C LEU A 672 -14.89 -9.03 8.69
N LYS A 673 -13.58 -9.04 8.98
CA LYS A 673 -12.98 -8.25 10.06
C LYS A 673 -11.61 -7.73 9.66
N ALA A 674 -11.20 -6.61 10.23
CA ALA A 674 -9.83 -6.15 10.09
C ALA A 674 -8.83 -7.21 10.60
N VAL A 675 -7.73 -7.38 9.85
CA VAL A 675 -6.62 -8.27 10.22
C VAL A 675 -5.52 -7.49 10.94
N LYS A 676 -4.81 -8.17 11.84
CA LYS A 676 -3.69 -7.63 12.61
C LYS A 676 -2.39 -7.65 11.81
N THR A 677 -1.41 -6.87 12.23
CA THR A 677 -0.01 -7.05 11.82
C THR A 677 0.67 -8.15 12.64
N GLY A 678 1.83 -8.62 12.18
CA GLY A 678 2.66 -9.61 12.88
C GLY A 678 2.29 -11.07 12.57
N THR A 679 2.59 -11.98 13.50
CA THR A 679 2.57 -13.43 13.28
C THR A 679 1.18 -14.03 13.06
N THR A 680 0.13 -13.40 13.58
CA THR A 680 -1.26 -13.90 13.47
C THR A 680 -2.15 -12.89 12.76
N ALA A 681 -3.07 -13.36 11.90
CA ALA A 681 -3.99 -12.50 11.17
C ALA A 681 -5.18 -12.02 12.04
N PHE A 682 -5.66 -12.85 12.98
CA PHE A 682 -6.85 -12.57 13.80
C PHE A 682 -6.58 -12.66 15.29
#